data_AF-A0A2D6SV42-F1
#
_entry.id   AF-A0A2D6SV42-F1
#
_cell.length_a   1.000
_cell.length_b   1.000
_cell.length_c   1.000
_cell.angle_alpha   90.00
_cell.angle_beta   90.00
_cell.angle_gamma   90.00
#
_symmetry.space_group_name_H-M   'P 1'
#
loop_
_entity.id
_entity.type
_entity.pdbx_description
1 polymer ?
#
loop_
_entity_poly.entity_id
_entity_poly.type
_entity_poly.pdbx_seq_one_letter_code
_entity_poly.pdbx_strand_id
1 'polypeptide(L)'
;MSANTHVEGIFRAILVNRPVGQIASIASQLVELLQTANERNVRIRDDQPIAMGIAGGRLRIAFMHPDMSRFYGPAWQMPIGAADVDGREQIVMLIQSSNDHRIHLHLTNPLYRESTNYISADDETMYPDSGVSDLYSYEVFGTHMAEKLLASFGYFTDEELQSRRDKHEPLPPPHKWVSNNLRRPFSLLGNAIASLRTLRDGPIGANVSAHLGKESFRGLCVTSTGGIPQGGFASSSAVTVAAKNALNALYDLGIDADRLIQLACQAEYGTGVRAGSLDQATEQIGKVGQGTLISSNPRDHHRVIGDYPVPSSRFQTVFVYSVDRDRDAWRWSAGLYGRTPESDRLTTIEIRKMTGKAAELAAILVRLPLDVDFFQVIEDELVRDGVLGPEKLQWVYGTLRDLPLLATCEELRRLFYDQRQWYTNQLVKHERLDKDAAAQRTDAIFDSLFVGWHTPLLRRVTRDGRFVEESGVPLRAIVGYLFAEVARNFYLIHHTDQWIEYVTRSQWGDRCVDIDPERLPSIEEMVEQLDWEKGLDGPQVLEAWLERCGAMPFNYNQDLEDEQLSAADPLKLHLIRGTNFFRGLPLIDLVEAMLKRAFGRDAVAVRINAAGQGDFFQVHVDTECANINDVKAFVQKAFYSRFGIHPENEFVEPHPGGPAVGVRLARYDQLPELIRRLEAASRQGGAEPQRRDDRSTEAAIEQSGTP
;
A
#
# COMPACT_ATOMS: atom_id res chain seq x y z
N MET A 1 15.38 -37.39 14.01
CA MET A 1 13.91 -37.40 13.80
C MET A 1 13.61 -38.23 12.56
N SER A 2 12.52 -39.00 12.53
CA SER A 2 12.16 -39.75 11.31
C SER A 2 11.77 -38.77 10.19
N ALA A 3 11.96 -39.14 8.92
CA ALA A 3 11.54 -38.29 7.79
C ALA A 3 10.06 -37.86 7.88
N ASN A 4 9.22 -38.74 8.44
CA ASN A 4 7.80 -38.50 8.66
C ASN A 4 7.53 -37.43 9.76
N THR A 5 8.36 -37.35 10.80
CA THR A 5 8.24 -36.30 11.84
C THR A 5 8.72 -34.94 11.36
N HIS A 6 9.67 -34.89 10.43
CA HIS A 6 10.15 -33.63 9.84
C HIS A 6 9.12 -32.99 8.89
N VAL A 7 8.53 -33.78 7.98
CA VAL A 7 7.46 -33.31 7.08
C VAL A 7 6.24 -32.83 7.88
N GLU A 8 5.90 -33.51 8.98
CA GLU A 8 4.82 -33.07 9.87
C GLU A 8 5.08 -31.69 10.48
N GLY A 9 6.30 -31.41 10.93
CA GLY A 9 6.65 -30.07 11.46
C GLY A 9 6.48 -28.96 10.42
N ILE A 10 6.91 -29.22 9.18
CA ILE A 10 6.75 -28.28 8.05
C ILE A 10 5.28 -28.07 7.72
N PHE A 11 4.52 -29.16 7.63
CA PHE A 11 3.07 -29.11 7.41
C PHE A 11 2.38 -28.24 8.47
N ARG A 12 2.70 -28.44 9.76
CA ARG A 12 2.16 -27.62 10.85
C ARG A 12 2.53 -26.14 10.70
N ALA A 13 3.78 -25.82 10.37
CA ALA A 13 4.21 -24.44 10.16
C ALA A 13 3.46 -23.75 9.00
N ILE A 14 3.09 -24.50 7.95
CA ILE A 14 2.25 -23.98 6.85
C ILE A 14 0.78 -23.84 7.29
N LEU A 15 0.25 -24.66 8.19
CA LEU A 15 -1.14 -24.52 8.64
C LEU A 15 -1.36 -23.38 9.65
N VAL A 16 -0.35 -23.03 10.45
CA VAL A 16 -0.50 -22.05 11.54
C VAL A 16 -1.02 -20.72 10.99
N ASN A 17 -2.17 -20.31 11.53
CA ASN A 17 -2.84 -19.06 11.17
C ASN A 17 -2.96 -18.89 9.65
N ARG A 18 -3.52 -19.88 8.94
CA ARG A 18 -3.89 -19.75 7.52
C ARG A 18 -5.32 -20.25 7.27
N PRO A 19 -6.13 -19.53 6.47
CA PRO A 19 -7.43 -20.03 6.04
C PRO A 19 -7.33 -21.29 5.19
N VAL A 20 -8.38 -22.11 5.23
CA VAL A 20 -8.50 -23.37 4.49
C VAL A 20 -8.33 -23.15 2.97
N GLY A 21 -8.92 -22.09 2.44
CA GLY A 21 -8.78 -21.68 1.04
C GLY A 21 -7.34 -21.43 0.63
N GLN A 22 -6.63 -20.63 1.43
CA GLN A 22 -5.21 -20.33 1.20
C GLN A 22 -4.36 -21.61 1.26
N ILE A 23 -4.65 -22.53 2.18
CA ILE A 23 -3.95 -23.84 2.26
C ILE A 23 -4.19 -24.66 0.98
N ALA A 24 -5.43 -24.69 0.47
CA ALA A 24 -5.76 -25.38 -0.77
C ALA A 24 -4.99 -24.78 -1.97
N SER A 25 -4.94 -23.45 -2.06
CA SER A 25 -4.18 -22.75 -3.09
C SER A 25 -2.68 -23.03 -3.01
N ILE A 26 -2.09 -22.99 -1.81
CA ILE A 26 -0.67 -23.31 -1.62
C ILE A 26 -0.38 -24.72 -2.12
N ALA A 27 -1.23 -25.71 -1.82
CA ALA A 27 -1.07 -27.06 -2.34
C ALA A 27 -1.11 -27.10 -3.88
N SER A 28 -2.09 -26.43 -4.49
CA SER A 28 -2.24 -26.29 -5.94
C SER A 28 -1.02 -25.63 -6.60
N GLN A 29 -0.52 -24.54 -6.02
CA GLN A 29 0.68 -23.84 -6.46
C GLN A 29 1.94 -24.71 -6.34
N LEU A 30 2.07 -25.53 -5.29
CA LEU A 30 3.19 -26.47 -5.17
C LEU A 30 3.13 -27.57 -6.24
N VAL A 31 1.94 -28.05 -6.62
CA VAL A 31 1.77 -28.96 -7.76
C VAL A 31 2.22 -28.29 -9.06
N GLU A 32 1.80 -27.04 -9.30
CA GLU A 32 2.21 -26.25 -10.46
C GLU A 32 3.73 -26.07 -10.55
N LEU A 33 4.40 -25.80 -9.41
CA LEU A 33 5.86 -25.69 -9.35
C LEU A 33 6.57 -27.03 -9.58
N LEU A 34 6.04 -28.13 -9.07
CA LEU A 34 6.55 -29.47 -9.32
C LEU A 34 6.43 -29.84 -10.81
N GLN A 35 5.30 -29.56 -11.45
CA GLN A 35 5.10 -29.77 -12.88
C GLN A 35 6.04 -28.90 -13.70
N THR A 36 6.16 -27.61 -13.36
CA THR A 36 7.07 -26.68 -14.03
C THR A 36 8.52 -27.15 -13.94
N ALA A 37 8.94 -27.67 -12.78
CA ALA A 37 10.27 -28.21 -12.59
C ALA A 37 10.56 -29.38 -13.54
N ASN A 38 9.61 -30.31 -13.66
CA ASN A 38 9.71 -31.48 -14.53
C ASN A 38 9.67 -31.11 -16.03
N GLU A 39 8.70 -30.31 -16.46
CA GLU A 39 8.49 -29.95 -17.86
C GLU A 39 9.64 -29.11 -18.43
N ARG A 40 10.21 -28.23 -17.61
CA ARG A 40 11.27 -27.32 -18.03
C ARG A 40 12.68 -27.83 -17.73
N ASN A 41 12.79 -29.07 -17.25
CA ASN A 41 14.05 -29.68 -16.84
C ASN A 41 14.85 -28.73 -15.91
N VAL A 42 14.13 -28.14 -14.94
CA VAL A 42 14.71 -27.24 -13.94
C VAL A 42 15.70 -28.06 -13.10
N ARG A 43 16.85 -27.47 -12.78
CA ARG A 43 17.97 -28.16 -12.12
C ARG A 43 17.77 -28.35 -10.61
N ILE A 44 16.59 -28.81 -10.19
CA ILE A 44 16.31 -29.22 -8.81
C ILE A 44 16.66 -30.70 -8.66
N ARG A 45 17.36 -31.03 -7.56
CA ARG A 45 17.80 -32.39 -7.22
C ARG A 45 16.92 -32.97 -6.13
N ASP A 46 16.39 -34.16 -6.40
CA ASP A 46 15.47 -34.91 -5.54
C ASP A 46 16.01 -35.17 -4.14
N ASP A 47 17.31 -35.47 -4.03
CA ASP A 47 17.97 -35.88 -2.80
C ASP A 47 18.54 -34.72 -1.97
N GLN A 48 18.42 -33.48 -2.47
CA GLN A 48 18.96 -32.29 -1.82
C GLN A 48 17.88 -31.50 -1.06
N PRO A 49 18.26 -30.75 -0.01
CA PRO A 49 17.33 -29.89 0.70
C PRO A 49 16.68 -28.86 -0.22
N ILE A 50 15.45 -28.48 0.09
CA ILE A 50 14.75 -27.40 -0.58
C ILE A 50 14.02 -26.56 0.45
N ALA A 51 14.11 -25.24 0.32
CA ALA A 51 13.36 -24.32 1.14
C ALA A 51 12.18 -23.76 0.38
N MET A 52 11.16 -23.37 1.13
CA MET A 52 9.92 -22.78 0.63
C MET A 52 9.68 -21.47 1.35
N GLY A 53 9.39 -20.44 0.57
CA GLY A 53 8.93 -19.14 1.04
C GLY A 53 7.50 -18.93 0.59
N ILE A 54 6.62 -18.60 1.54
CA ILE A 54 5.23 -18.28 1.26
C ILE A 54 4.96 -16.90 1.84
N ALA A 55 4.49 -15.96 1.02
CA ALA A 55 4.08 -14.64 1.47
C ALA A 55 2.85 -14.17 0.68
N GLY A 56 1.82 -13.75 1.40
CA GLY A 56 0.73 -12.97 0.82
C GLY A 56 1.15 -11.53 0.54
N GLY A 57 0.28 -10.78 -0.12
CA GLY A 57 0.37 -9.31 -0.10
C GLY A 57 -0.24 -8.75 1.19
N ARG A 58 -0.65 -7.48 1.13
CA ARG A 58 -1.47 -6.87 2.19
C ARG A 58 -2.67 -6.10 1.67
N LEU A 59 -3.67 -5.98 2.52
CA LEU A 59 -4.79 -5.06 2.39
C LEU A 59 -4.59 -3.91 3.38
N ARG A 60 -4.68 -2.67 2.88
CA ARG A 60 -4.85 -1.50 3.75
C ARG A 60 -6.33 -1.25 3.97
N ILE A 61 -6.78 -1.49 5.20
CA ILE A 61 -8.19 -1.39 5.60
C ILE A 61 -8.56 0.08 5.80
N ALA A 62 -7.67 0.86 6.42
CA ALA A 62 -7.91 2.25 6.79
C ALA A 62 -6.59 3.04 6.96
N PHE A 63 -6.71 4.34 7.24
CA PHE A 63 -5.61 5.30 7.39
C PHE A 63 -4.81 5.48 6.09
N MET A 64 -5.39 6.27 5.18
CA MET A 64 -4.69 6.63 3.96
C MET A 64 -3.59 7.67 4.23
N HIS A 65 -2.53 7.63 3.43
CA HIS A 65 -1.34 8.51 3.58
C HIS A 65 -0.70 8.57 4.98
N PRO A 66 -0.48 7.42 5.65
CA PRO A 66 -0.01 7.40 7.04
C PRO A 66 1.45 7.85 7.17
N ASP A 67 2.24 7.70 6.11
CA ASP A 67 3.69 7.82 6.04
C ASP A 67 4.20 9.25 5.73
N MET A 68 3.36 10.27 5.93
CA MET A 68 3.78 11.67 5.70
C MET A 68 4.85 12.08 6.72
N SER A 69 6.01 12.52 6.20
CA SER A 69 7.15 13.01 6.99
C SER A 69 6.69 14.02 8.05
N ARG A 70 7.14 13.83 9.30
CA ARG A 70 6.77 14.65 10.48
C ARG A 70 5.32 14.52 10.98
N PHE A 71 4.47 13.79 10.26
CA PHE A 71 3.15 13.39 10.77
C PHE A 71 3.18 11.97 11.33
N TYR A 72 3.59 10.99 10.51
CA TYR A 72 3.70 9.55 10.82
C TYR A 72 2.48 8.96 11.54
N GLY A 73 1.33 9.00 10.88
CA GLY A 73 0.13 8.29 11.32
C GLY A 73 0.30 6.76 11.20
N PRO A 74 -0.59 5.97 11.82
CA PRO A 74 -0.52 4.52 11.74
C PRO A 74 -1.22 4.00 10.48
N ALA A 75 -1.01 2.74 10.13
CA ALA A 75 -1.76 2.06 9.08
C ALA A 75 -2.47 0.83 9.65
N TRP A 76 -3.77 0.70 9.40
CA TRP A 76 -4.53 -0.49 9.78
C TRP A 76 -4.61 -1.46 8.60
N GLN A 77 -3.93 -2.60 8.72
CA GLN A 77 -3.67 -3.48 7.59
C GLN A 77 -3.81 -4.96 7.96
N MET A 78 -4.13 -5.81 6.99
CA MET A 78 -4.14 -7.26 7.17
C MET A 78 -3.41 -7.97 6.02
N PRO A 79 -2.73 -9.09 6.27
CA PRO A 79 -2.20 -9.94 5.22
C PRO A 79 -3.35 -10.51 4.37
N ILE A 80 -3.11 -10.66 3.07
CA ILE A 80 -4.07 -11.28 2.14
C ILE A 80 -3.60 -12.66 1.67
N GLY A 81 -4.53 -13.47 1.20
CA GLY A 81 -4.26 -14.77 0.62
C GLY A 81 -5.43 -15.27 -0.20
N ALA A 82 -5.28 -16.44 -0.83
CA ALA A 82 -6.29 -17.01 -1.69
C ALA A 82 -7.55 -17.44 -0.94
N ALA A 83 -8.71 -17.22 -1.57
CA ALA A 83 -10.02 -17.62 -1.08
C ALA A 83 -10.25 -19.14 -1.17
N ASP A 84 -9.66 -19.77 -2.19
CA ASP A 84 -9.90 -21.15 -2.59
C ASP A 84 -8.69 -21.72 -3.33
N VAL A 85 -8.82 -22.93 -3.88
CA VAL A 85 -7.75 -23.68 -4.57
C VAL A 85 -7.23 -23.01 -5.86
N ASP A 86 -8.05 -22.19 -6.50
CA ASP A 86 -7.76 -21.56 -7.79
C ASP A 86 -7.15 -20.16 -7.61
N GLY A 87 -7.37 -19.52 -6.46
CA GLY A 87 -6.76 -18.24 -6.10
C GLY A 87 -5.23 -18.26 -6.19
N ARG A 88 -4.62 -17.08 -6.40
CA ARG A 88 -3.17 -16.88 -6.57
C ARG A 88 -2.64 -15.67 -5.79
N GLU A 89 -3.36 -15.19 -4.79
CA GLU A 89 -3.09 -13.97 -4.01
C GLU A 89 -1.95 -14.11 -3.00
N GLN A 90 -1.05 -15.08 -3.22
CA GLN A 90 0.21 -15.24 -2.50
C GLN A 90 1.33 -15.70 -3.45
N ILE A 91 2.56 -15.34 -3.09
CA ILE A 91 3.78 -15.87 -3.68
C ILE A 91 4.13 -17.18 -2.98
N VAL A 92 4.34 -18.23 -3.78
CA VAL A 92 4.96 -19.48 -3.34
C VAL A 92 6.25 -19.66 -4.12
N MET A 93 7.36 -19.78 -3.39
CA MET A 93 8.70 -19.87 -3.95
C MET A 93 9.44 -21.08 -3.40
N LEU A 94 10.04 -21.87 -4.28
CA LEU A 94 10.98 -22.95 -3.91
C LEU A 94 12.41 -22.49 -4.21
N ILE A 95 13.32 -22.68 -3.27
CA ILE A 95 14.75 -22.36 -3.42
C ILE A 95 15.60 -23.56 -3.02
N GLN A 96 16.50 -23.97 -3.90
CA GLN A 96 17.54 -24.97 -3.63
C GLN A 96 18.91 -24.41 -4.02
N SER A 97 19.96 -24.73 -3.27
CA SER A 97 21.33 -24.34 -3.63
C SER A 97 21.77 -25.00 -4.93
N SER A 98 22.48 -24.28 -5.78
CA SER A 98 23.14 -24.83 -6.98
C SER A 98 24.66 -24.72 -6.84
N ASN A 99 25.38 -25.49 -7.67
CA ASN A 99 26.85 -25.51 -7.71
C ASN A 99 27.41 -25.05 -9.07
N ASP A 100 26.60 -24.36 -9.87
CA ASP A 100 26.93 -23.98 -11.25
C ASP A 100 27.25 -22.49 -11.41
N HIS A 101 27.47 -21.79 -10.30
CA HIS A 101 27.78 -20.36 -10.23
C HIS A 101 26.71 -19.49 -10.91
N ARG A 102 25.45 -19.91 -10.81
CA ARG A 102 24.31 -19.21 -11.41
C ARG A 102 23.16 -19.10 -10.44
N ILE A 103 22.43 -18.00 -10.51
CA ILE A 103 21.12 -17.85 -9.88
C ILE A 103 20.08 -18.03 -10.97
N HIS A 104 19.39 -19.17 -10.96
CA HIS A 104 18.30 -19.47 -11.87
C HIS A 104 16.97 -19.02 -11.26
N LEU A 105 16.12 -18.40 -12.05
CA LEU A 105 14.76 -18.02 -11.67
C LEU A 105 13.76 -18.47 -12.73
N HIS A 106 12.88 -19.38 -12.34
CA HIS A 106 11.84 -19.93 -13.20
C HIS A 106 10.46 -19.52 -12.69
N LEU A 107 9.79 -18.65 -13.43
CA LEU A 107 8.46 -18.14 -13.09
C LEU A 107 7.38 -18.86 -13.90
N THR A 108 6.31 -19.28 -13.23
CA THR A 108 5.17 -19.90 -13.89
C THR A 108 4.33 -18.87 -14.65
N ASN A 109 4.24 -17.64 -14.16
CA ASN A 109 3.56 -16.56 -14.86
C ASN A 109 4.39 -16.06 -16.06
N PRO A 110 3.88 -16.16 -17.31
CA PRO A 110 4.62 -15.77 -18.51
C PRO A 110 4.91 -14.26 -18.60
N LEU A 111 4.11 -13.40 -17.98
CA LEU A 111 4.25 -11.93 -18.04
C LEU A 111 5.59 -11.44 -17.47
N TYR A 112 6.12 -12.18 -16.50
CA TYR A 112 7.32 -11.80 -15.76
C TYR A 112 8.57 -12.58 -16.18
N ARG A 113 8.47 -13.45 -17.18
CA ARG A 113 9.61 -14.23 -17.66
C ARG A 113 10.56 -13.34 -18.46
N GLU A 114 11.84 -13.51 -18.21
CA GLU A 114 12.91 -12.85 -18.96
C GLU A 114 13.40 -13.71 -20.12
N SER A 115 14.18 -13.09 -21.02
CA SER A 115 14.80 -13.74 -22.18
C SER A 115 15.79 -14.85 -21.77
N THR A 116 16.42 -14.68 -20.61
CA THR A 116 17.26 -15.70 -19.96
C THR A 116 16.73 -15.98 -18.55
N ASN A 117 16.85 -17.24 -18.12
CA ASN A 117 16.36 -17.67 -16.81
C ASN A 117 17.45 -17.68 -15.73
N TYR A 118 18.61 -17.07 -15.96
CA TYR A 118 19.68 -17.03 -14.96
C TYR A 118 20.56 -15.78 -15.08
N ILE A 119 21.21 -15.46 -13.96
CA ILE A 119 22.31 -14.48 -13.84
C ILE A 119 23.54 -15.16 -13.23
N SER A 120 24.72 -14.55 -13.38
CA SER A 120 25.95 -15.04 -12.75
C SER A 120 25.87 -14.86 -11.24
N ALA A 121 26.23 -15.91 -10.48
CA ALA A 121 26.41 -15.81 -9.04
C ALA A 121 27.70 -15.03 -8.67
N ASP A 122 28.66 -14.98 -9.60
CA ASP A 122 29.96 -14.32 -9.41
C ASP A 122 29.93 -12.83 -9.82
N ASP A 123 28.74 -12.28 -10.14
CA ASP A 123 28.62 -10.86 -10.50
C ASP A 123 28.91 -9.97 -9.28
N GLU A 124 30.04 -9.26 -9.33
CA GLU A 124 30.51 -8.34 -8.29
C GLU A 124 29.48 -7.30 -7.89
N THR A 125 28.58 -6.91 -8.80
CA THR A 125 27.58 -5.87 -8.57
C THR A 125 26.52 -6.29 -7.56
N MET A 126 26.44 -7.59 -7.25
CA MET A 126 25.53 -8.14 -6.24
C MET A 126 26.12 -8.20 -4.83
N TYR A 127 27.37 -7.78 -4.63
CA TYR A 127 28.08 -7.90 -3.35
C TYR A 127 28.31 -6.51 -2.76
N PRO A 128 27.50 -6.07 -1.78
CA PRO A 128 27.68 -4.75 -1.16
C PRO A 128 29.01 -4.68 -0.39
N ASP A 129 29.78 -3.62 -0.60
CA ASP A 129 31.01 -3.34 0.14
C ASP A 129 30.74 -2.66 1.49
N SER A 130 31.78 -2.40 2.29
CA SER A 130 31.63 -1.77 3.62
C SER A 130 31.09 -0.35 3.61
N GLY A 131 31.00 0.31 2.45
CA GLY A 131 30.37 1.61 2.30
C GLY A 131 28.84 1.55 2.32
N VAL A 132 28.25 0.36 2.15
CA VAL A 132 26.80 0.15 2.27
C VAL A 132 26.44 -0.12 3.73
N SER A 133 26.25 0.95 4.50
CA SER A 133 26.01 0.90 5.95
C SER A 133 24.61 1.35 6.40
N ASP A 134 23.85 1.97 5.51
CA ASP A 134 22.51 2.52 5.79
C ASP A 134 21.56 2.37 4.59
N LEU A 135 20.32 2.84 4.74
CA LEU A 135 19.30 2.73 3.68
C LEU A 135 19.62 3.59 2.45
N TYR A 136 20.29 4.73 2.60
CA TYR A 136 20.61 5.64 1.49
C TYR A 136 21.75 5.10 0.64
N SER A 137 22.83 4.66 1.29
CA SER A 137 23.92 3.95 0.62
C SER A 137 23.42 2.65 -0.02
N TYR A 138 22.47 1.95 0.61
CA TYR A 138 21.84 0.77 0.00
C TYR A 138 20.96 1.11 -1.19
N GLU A 139 20.16 2.18 -1.16
CA GLU A 139 19.34 2.62 -2.31
C GLU A 139 20.20 2.80 -3.56
N VAL A 140 21.33 3.49 -3.43
CA VAL A 140 22.29 3.70 -4.51
C VAL A 140 22.85 2.37 -5.02
N PHE A 141 23.35 1.53 -4.10
CA PHE A 141 23.92 0.23 -4.45
C PHE A 141 22.89 -0.70 -5.13
N GLY A 142 21.73 -0.88 -4.51
CA GLY A 142 20.69 -1.81 -4.96
C GLY A 142 20.05 -1.37 -6.27
N THR A 143 19.83 -0.07 -6.46
CA THR A 143 19.31 0.47 -7.72
C THR A 143 20.29 0.20 -8.86
N HIS A 144 21.57 0.54 -8.67
CA HIS A 144 22.62 0.27 -9.67
C HIS A 144 22.74 -1.22 -10.00
N MET A 145 22.65 -2.09 -8.99
CA MET A 145 22.61 -3.54 -9.20
C MET A 145 21.38 -3.94 -10.05
N ALA A 146 20.18 -3.48 -9.70
CA ALA A 146 18.96 -3.78 -10.44
C ALA A 146 19.02 -3.28 -11.89
N GLU A 147 19.55 -2.09 -12.13
CA GLU A 147 19.75 -1.52 -13.47
C GLU A 147 20.67 -2.40 -14.31
N LYS A 148 21.80 -2.86 -13.75
CA LYS A 148 22.74 -3.75 -14.44
C LYS A 148 22.14 -5.12 -14.75
N LEU A 149 21.40 -5.70 -13.79
CA LEU A 149 20.70 -6.97 -14.01
C LEU A 149 19.71 -6.84 -15.18
N LEU A 150 18.88 -5.80 -15.18
CA LEU A 150 17.92 -5.56 -16.26
C LEU A 150 18.60 -5.28 -17.60
N ALA A 151 19.66 -4.49 -17.62
CA ALA A 151 20.44 -4.26 -18.83
C ALA A 151 20.98 -5.58 -19.42
N SER A 152 21.41 -6.52 -18.57
CA SER A 152 21.86 -7.86 -19.02
C SER A 152 20.76 -8.71 -19.67
N PHE A 153 19.48 -8.42 -19.38
CA PHE A 153 18.32 -9.05 -20.02
C PHE A 153 17.83 -8.32 -21.29
N GLY A 154 18.52 -7.24 -21.70
CA GLY A 154 18.20 -6.45 -22.89
C GLY A 154 17.21 -5.31 -22.64
N TYR A 155 17.12 -4.82 -21.40
CA TYR A 155 16.42 -3.55 -21.11
C TYR A 155 17.34 -2.37 -21.44
N PHE A 156 16.73 -1.23 -21.74
CA PHE A 156 17.41 0.00 -22.13
C PHE A 156 17.56 0.93 -20.92
N THR A 157 18.80 1.34 -20.64
CA THR A 157 19.13 2.30 -19.59
C THR A 157 18.67 3.71 -19.98
N ASP A 158 18.49 4.58 -18.99
CA ASP A 158 18.09 5.97 -19.26
C ASP A 158 19.13 6.72 -20.10
N GLU A 159 20.43 6.41 -19.95
CA GLU A 159 21.51 6.93 -20.80
C GLU A 159 21.35 6.52 -22.27
N GLU A 160 21.02 5.25 -22.54
CA GLU A 160 20.79 4.75 -23.91
C GLU A 160 19.50 5.35 -24.50
N LEU A 161 18.45 5.49 -23.70
CA LEU A 161 17.22 6.17 -24.11
C LEU A 161 17.50 7.64 -24.46
N GLN A 162 18.32 8.33 -23.67
CA GLN A 162 18.69 9.72 -23.94
C GLN A 162 19.56 9.84 -25.20
N SER A 163 20.57 8.98 -25.36
CA SER A 163 21.40 8.88 -26.57
C SER A 163 20.55 8.69 -27.83
N ARG A 164 19.50 7.86 -27.77
CA ARG A 164 18.53 7.69 -28.87
C ARG A 164 17.71 8.95 -29.14
N ARG A 165 17.24 9.65 -28.11
CA ARG A 165 16.53 10.94 -28.27
C ARG A 165 17.43 11.95 -28.96
N ASP A 166 18.67 12.08 -28.51
CA ASP A 166 19.64 13.03 -29.08
C ASP A 166 19.94 12.71 -30.56
N LYS A 167 20.00 11.42 -30.91
CA LYS A 167 20.18 10.93 -32.28
C LYS A 167 18.90 10.87 -33.12
N HIS A 168 17.75 11.24 -32.56
CA HIS A 168 16.43 11.13 -33.21
C HIS A 168 16.10 9.70 -33.67
N GLU A 169 16.58 8.69 -32.94
CA GLU A 169 16.28 7.29 -33.18
C GLU A 169 14.96 6.86 -32.50
N PRO A 170 14.24 5.86 -33.05
CA PRO A 170 13.05 5.31 -32.39
C PRO A 170 13.38 4.78 -30.98
N LEU A 171 12.56 5.19 -30.01
CA LEU A 171 12.65 4.66 -28.66
C LEU A 171 12.07 3.24 -28.60
N PRO A 172 12.70 2.32 -27.84
CA PRO A 172 12.11 1.02 -27.55
C PRO A 172 10.80 1.22 -26.78
N PRO A 173 9.91 0.21 -26.75
CA PRO A 173 8.67 0.33 -26.02
C PRO A 173 8.92 0.50 -24.50
N PRO A 174 8.08 1.26 -23.76
CA PRO A 174 8.30 1.56 -22.34
C PRO A 174 8.47 0.34 -21.42
N HIS A 175 7.89 -0.80 -21.78
CA HIS A 175 8.03 -2.05 -21.03
C HIS A 175 9.45 -2.65 -21.11
N LYS A 176 10.34 -2.09 -21.94
CA LYS A 176 11.77 -2.45 -22.04
C LYS A 176 12.69 -1.40 -21.41
N TRP A 177 12.16 -0.36 -20.78
CA TRP A 177 12.97 0.66 -20.12
C TRP A 177 13.32 0.21 -18.71
N VAL A 178 14.58 0.38 -18.29
CA VAL A 178 15.04 -0.01 -16.95
C VAL A 178 14.25 0.74 -15.87
N SER A 179 14.08 2.05 -16.02
CA SER A 179 13.37 2.93 -15.08
C SER A 179 11.92 2.50 -14.81
N ASN A 180 11.26 1.83 -15.76
CA ASN A 180 9.90 1.33 -15.60
C ASN A 180 9.83 -0.10 -15.01
N ASN A 181 10.96 -0.79 -14.83
CA ASN A 181 11.01 -2.23 -14.57
C ASN A 181 11.92 -2.62 -13.40
N LEU A 182 12.38 -1.68 -12.57
CA LEU A 182 13.24 -1.96 -11.39
C LEU A 182 12.65 -2.98 -10.40
N ARG A 183 11.32 -3.18 -10.40
CA ARG A 183 10.60 -4.16 -9.56
C ARG A 183 10.33 -5.50 -10.26
N ARG A 184 11.03 -5.82 -11.35
CA ARG A 184 10.95 -7.16 -11.96
C ARG A 184 11.48 -8.22 -10.99
N PRO A 185 10.98 -9.48 -11.05
CA PRO A 185 11.34 -10.51 -10.07
C PRO A 185 12.84 -10.79 -9.91
N PHE A 186 13.65 -10.70 -10.97
CA PHE A 186 15.11 -10.84 -10.85
C PHE A 186 15.73 -9.72 -10.00
N SER A 187 15.32 -8.48 -10.21
CA SER A 187 15.79 -7.34 -9.43
C SER A 187 15.36 -7.44 -7.96
N LEU A 188 14.13 -7.91 -7.70
CA LEU A 188 13.62 -8.16 -6.35
C LEU A 188 14.38 -9.29 -5.65
N LEU A 189 14.59 -10.43 -6.32
CA LEU A 189 15.37 -11.55 -5.79
C LEU A 189 16.84 -11.14 -5.54
N GLY A 190 17.45 -10.43 -6.48
CA GLY A 190 18.80 -9.89 -6.34
C GLY A 190 18.92 -9.00 -5.10
N ASN A 191 17.99 -8.06 -4.93
CA ASN A 191 17.93 -7.21 -3.73
C ASN A 191 17.63 -7.98 -2.45
N ALA A 192 16.80 -9.01 -2.49
CA ALA A 192 16.55 -9.88 -1.34
C ALA A 192 17.83 -10.57 -0.85
N ILE A 193 18.67 -11.05 -1.78
CA ILE A 193 19.97 -11.67 -1.50
C ILE A 193 20.99 -10.61 -1.04
N ALA A 194 21.11 -9.50 -1.77
CA ALA A 194 22.14 -8.50 -1.51
C ALA A 194 21.96 -7.79 -0.16
N SER A 195 20.72 -7.50 0.24
CA SER A 195 20.43 -6.98 1.58
C SER A 195 20.80 -7.96 2.69
N LEU A 196 20.62 -9.28 2.52
CA LEU A 196 21.13 -10.26 3.51
C LEU A 196 22.65 -10.15 3.67
N ARG A 197 23.38 -9.96 2.56
CA ARG A 197 24.85 -9.79 2.54
C ARG A 197 25.36 -8.55 3.27
N THR A 198 24.48 -7.61 3.64
CA THR A 198 24.87 -6.47 4.48
C THR A 198 25.09 -6.87 5.94
N LEU A 199 24.59 -8.03 6.38
CA LEU A 199 24.89 -8.61 7.69
C LEU A 199 26.32 -9.16 7.70
N ARG A 200 27.22 -8.47 8.40
CA ARG A 200 28.66 -8.81 8.46
C ARG A 200 29.10 -9.30 9.83
N ASP A 201 28.46 -8.78 10.86
CA ASP A 201 28.91 -8.93 12.22
C ASP A 201 28.19 -10.05 12.96
N GLY A 202 28.89 -10.61 13.95
CA GLY A 202 28.37 -11.63 14.83
C GLY A 202 28.08 -12.98 14.16
N PRO A 203 27.44 -13.90 14.90
CA PRO A 203 27.16 -15.26 14.41
C PRO A 203 26.31 -15.28 13.15
N ILE A 204 25.32 -14.38 13.04
CA ILE A 204 24.44 -14.27 11.87
C ILE A 204 25.24 -13.81 10.65
N GLY A 205 26.06 -12.77 10.78
CA GLY A 205 26.89 -12.28 9.67
C GLY A 205 27.91 -13.32 9.19
N ALA A 206 28.52 -14.06 10.12
CA ALA A 206 29.38 -15.20 9.77
C ALA A 206 28.62 -16.28 8.99
N ASN A 207 27.40 -16.62 9.41
CA ASN A 207 26.59 -17.63 8.74
C ASN A 207 26.11 -17.19 7.34
N VAL A 208 25.73 -15.92 7.20
CA VAL A 208 25.44 -15.30 5.90
C VAL A 208 26.68 -15.36 5.01
N SER A 209 27.85 -14.95 5.50
CA SER A 209 29.09 -14.99 4.73
C SER A 209 29.48 -16.42 4.30
N ALA A 210 29.22 -17.42 5.16
CA ALA A 210 29.49 -18.83 4.86
C ALA A 210 28.63 -19.39 3.71
N HIS A 211 27.44 -18.85 3.45
CA HIS A 211 26.50 -19.40 2.46
C HIS A 211 26.23 -18.45 1.28
N LEU A 212 26.17 -17.15 1.52
CA LEU A 212 25.83 -16.11 0.56
C LEU A 212 27.00 -15.16 0.27
N GLY A 213 28.14 -15.32 0.95
CA GLY A 213 29.35 -14.54 0.73
C GLY A 213 30.00 -14.82 -0.63
N LYS A 214 30.81 -13.88 -1.11
CA LYS A 214 31.42 -13.94 -2.45
C LYS A 214 32.23 -15.20 -2.70
N GLU A 215 33.04 -15.61 -1.72
CA GLU A 215 33.94 -16.76 -1.88
C GLU A 215 33.21 -18.11 -1.77
N SER A 216 32.03 -18.13 -1.15
CA SER A 216 31.32 -19.34 -0.74
C SER A 216 30.06 -19.61 -1.56
N PHE A 217 29.40 -18.57 -2.09
CA PHE A 217 28.16 -18.69 -2.83
C PHE A 217 28.38 -19.39 -4.17
N ARG A 218 27.64 -20.47 -4.42
CA ARG A 218 27.77 -21.30 -5.63
C ARG A 218 26.56 -21.24 -6.56
N GLY A 219 25.54 -20.48 -6.18
CA GLY A 219 24.33 -20.29 -6.96
C GLY A 219 23.06 -20.82 -6.29
N LEU A 220 21.94 -20.59 -6.97
CA LEU A 220 20.59 -20.97 -6.52
C LEU A 220 19.77 -21.44 -7.72
N CYS A 221 18.86 -22.38 -7.48
CA CYS A 221 17.76 -22.68 -8.38
C CYS A 221 16.45 -22.28 -7.70
N VAL A 222 15.74 -21.33 -8.31
CA VAL A 222 14.49 -20.77 -7.79
C VAL A 222 13.35 -21.05 -8.75
N THR A 223 12.23 -21.57 -8.24
CA THR A 223 10.95 -21.61 -8.96
C THR A 223 9.91 -20.82 -8.16
N SER A 224 9.05 -20.06 -8.84
CA SER A 224 8.04 -19.24 -8.17
C SER A 224 6.75 -19.11 -8.96
N THR A 225 5.64 -19.09 -8.24
CA THR A 225 4.28 -18.82 -8.75
C THR A 225 3.59 -17.82 -7.83
N GLY A 226 2.57 -17.14 -8.34
CA GLY A 226 1.80 -16.13 -7.63
C GLY A 226 1.17 -15.11 -8.58
N GLY A 227 0.14 -14.45 -8.09
CA GLY A 227 -0.74 -13.55 -8.83
C GLY A 227 -1.32 -12.45 -7.95
N ILE A 228 -0.54 -11.97 -6.95
CA ILE A 228 -0.95 -10.81 -6.13
C ILE A 228 -1.26 -9.64 -7.07
N PRO A 229 -2.46 -9.04 -6.99
CA PRO A 229 -2.87 -7.96 -7.86
C PRO A 229 -1.91 -6.76 -7.80
N GLN A 230 -1.71 -6.11 -8.96
CA GLN A 230 -1.03 -4.82 -9.00
C GLN A 230 -1.95 -3.72 -8.43
N GLY A 231 -1.41 -2.53 -8.18
CA GLY A 231 -2.20 -1.39 -7.71
C GLY A 231 -2.38 -1.28 -6.21
N GLY A 232 -1.32 -1.61 -5.46
CA GLY A 232 -1.23 -1.31 -4.03
C GLY A 232 -1.52 -2.48 -3.10
N PHE A 233 -1.32 -3.73 -3.54
CA PHE A 233 -1.41 -4.94 -2.69
C PHE A 233 -0.04 -5.52 -2.29
N ALA A 234 1.03 -4.73 -2.46
CA ALA A 234 2.40 -5.04 -2.02
C ALA A 234 3.08 -6.27 -2.68
N SER A 235 2.76 -6.58 -3.94
CA SER A 235 3.35 -7.73 -4.64
C SER A 235 4.90 -7.74 -4.70
N SER A 236 5.55 -6.57 -4.77
CA SER A 236 7.03 -6.44 -4.72
C SER A 236 7.61 -6.84 -3.36
N SER A 237 6.95 -6.43 -2.28
CA SER A 237 7.31 -6.79 -0.91
C SER A 237 7.15 -8.30 -0.71
N ALA A 238 6.01 -8.87 -1.12
CA ALA A 238 5.74 -10.29 -0.97
C ALA A 238 6.80 -11.19 -1.62
N VAL A 239 7.29 -10.84 -2.82
CA VAL A 239 8.41 -11.57 -3.48
C VAL A 239 9.68 -11.52 -2.63
N THR A 240 10.01 -10.33 -2.11
CA THR A 240 11.20 -10.11 -1.28
C THR A 240 11.11 -10.85 0.05
N VAL A 241 9.96 -10.78 0.71
CA VAL A 241 9.66 -11.46 1.98
C VAL A 241 9.69 -12.98 1.80
N ALA A 242 9.05 -13.52 0.74
CA ALA A 242 9.09 -14.95 0.43
C ALA A 242 10.53 -15.44 0.20
N ALA A 243 11.31 -14.72 -0.64
CA ALA A 243 12.70 -15.08 -0.92
C ALA A 243 13.56 -15.10 0.36
N LYS A 244 13.42 -14.09 1.22
CA LYS A 244 14.18 -14.01 2.48
C LYS A 244 13.81 -15.11 3.47
N ASN A 245 12.51 -15.39 3.63
CA ASN A 245 12.05 -16.49 4.48
C ASN A 245 12.57 -17.84 3.98
N ALA A 246 12.53 -18.07 2.66
CA ALA A 246 13.10 -19.27 2.06
C ALA A 246 14.62 -19.37 2.29
N LEU A 247 15.38 -18.30 2.07
CA LEU A 247 16.84 -18.29 2.27
C LEU A 247 17.23 -18.46 3.76
N ASN A 248 16.49 -17.81 4.67
CA ASN A 248 16.66 -17.98 6.12
C ASN A 248 16.45 -19.44 6.53
N ALA A 249 15.41 -20.09 5.98
CA ALA A 249 15.14 -21.51 6.24
C ALA A 249 16.15 -22.45 5.56
N LEU A 250 16.57 -22.16 4.32
CA LEU A 250 17.48 -22.99 3.54
C LEU A 250 18.82 -23.17 4.24
N TYR A 251 19.39 -22.06 4.70
CA TYR A 251 20.73 -21.98 5.29
C TYR A 251 20.72 -21.91 6.81
N ASP A 252 19.53 -21.98 7.43
CA ASP A 252 19.37 -21.85 8.88
C ASP A 252 20.07 -20.59 9.42
N LEU A 253 19.81 -19.44 8.79
CA LEU A 253 20.55 -18.20 9.06
C LEU A 253 20.27 -17.65 10.48
N GLY A 254 19.18 -18.08 11.12
CA GLY A 254 18.81 -17.67 12.47
C GLY A 254 18.34 -16.21 12.57
N ILE A 255 17.86 -15.64 11.47
CA ILE A 255 17.37 -14.25 11.42
C ILE A 255 15.93 -14.24 11.93
N ASP A 256 15.65 -13.39 12.93
CA ASP A 256 14.30 -13.18 13.47
C ASP A 256 13.40 -12.35 12.53
N ALA A 257 12.10 -12.32 12.83
CA ALA A 257 11.09 -11.65 12.00
C ALA A 257 11.33 -10.13 11.87
N ASP A 258 11.72 -9.45 12.95
CA ASP A 258 11.95 -8.00 12.94
C ASP A 258 13.13 -7.64 12.05
N ARG A 259 14.21 -8.42 12.13
CA ARG A 259 15.37 -8.23 11.28
C ARG A 259 15.08 -8.59 9.82
N LEU A 260 14.24 -9.60 9.56
CA LEU A 260 13.76 -9.91 8.21
C LEU A 260 12.96 -8.74 7.61
N ILE A 261 12.07 -8.11 8.39
CA ILE A 261 11.31 -6.92 7.98
C ILE A 261 12.28 -5.80 7.57
N GLN A 262 13.25 -5.46 8.43
CA GLN A 262 14.23 -4.40 8.14
C GLN A 262 15.02 -4.68 6.86
N LEU A 263 15.46 -5.93 6.66
CA LEU A 263 16.20 -6.33 5.47
C LEU A 263 15.32 -6.36 4.21
N ALA A 264 14.03 -6.65 4.35
CA ALA A 264 13.05 -6.59 3.26
C ALA A 264 12.76 -5.13 2.85
N CYS A 265 12.66 -4.22 3.82
CA CYS A 265 12.56 -2.78 3.57
C CYS A 265 13.80 -2.28 2.84
N GLN A 266 14.99 -2.64 3.33
CA GLN A 266 16.25 -2.31 2.68
C GLN A 266 16.29 -2.81 1.23
N ALA A 267 15.89 -4.06 0.98
CA ALA A 267 15.82 -4.60 -0.38
C ALA A 267 14.91 -3.78 -1.32
N GLU A 268 13.77 -3.26 -0.84
CA GLU A 268 12.87 -2.43 -1.66
C GLU A 268 13.46 -1.05 -1.99
N TYR A 269 14.27 -0.46 -1.09
CA TYR A 269 15.05 0.75 -1.40
C TYR A 269 15.95 0.54 -2.60
N GLY A 270 16.50 -0.66 -2.77
CA GLY A 270 17.28 -1.04 -3.95
C GLY A 270 16.49 -1.11 -5.26
N THR A 271 15.22 -0.74 -5.28
CA THR A 271 14.41 -0.56 -6.50
C THR A 271 14.12 0.92 -6.81
N GLY A 272 14.79 1.85 -6.13
CA GLY A 272 14.58 3.29 -6.24
C GLY A 272 13.35 3.79 -5.47
N VAL A 273 12.86 3.00 -4.52
CA VAL A 273 11.58 3.24 -3.82
C VAL A 273 11.84 3.42 -2.34
N ARG A 274 11.61 4.64 -1.86
CA ARG A 274 11.68 4.97 -0.44
C ARG A 274 10.33 4.68 0.22
N ALA A 275 10.04 3.40 0.44
CA ALA A 275 8.84 2.95 1.15
C ALA A 275 9.12 2.80 2.66
N GLY A 276 8.09 2.94 3.49
CA GLY A 276 8.15 2.52 4.90
C GLY A 276 8.09 1.00 5.04
N SER A 277 8.18 0.51 6.27
CA SER A 277 8.16 -0.93 6.60
C SER A 277 6.77 -1.56 6.72
N LEU A 278 5.73 -0.79 6.40
CA LEU A 278 4.34 -1.16 6.61
C LEU A 278 3.93 -2.43 5.86
N ASP A 279 4.38 -2.56 4.61
CA ASP A 279 4.03 -3.67 3.74
C ASP A 279 4.69 -4.96 4.25
N GLN A 280 6.00 -4.92 4.43
CA GLN A 280 6.81 -6.04 4.93
C GLN A 280 6.36 -6.48 6.33
N ALA A 281 6.05 -5.54 7.23
CA ALA A 281 5.61 -5.85 8.57
C ALA A 281 4.25 -6.57 8.55
N THR A 282 3.28 -6.08 7.78
CA THR A 282 1.98 -6.76 7.67
C THR A 282 2.12 -8.15 7.06
N GLU A 283 2.93 -8.30 6.02
CA GLU A 283 3.17 -9.59 5.38
C GLU A 283 3.88 -10.57 6.32
N GLN A 284 4.85 -10.12 7.12
CA GLN A 284 5.67 -10.99 7.97
C GLN A 284 5.00 -11.37 9.30
N ILE A 285 4.34 -10.42 9.97
CA ILE A 285 3.83 -10.59 11.35
C ILE A 285 2.33 -10.34 11.51
N GLY A 286 1.62 -10.00 10.43
CA GLY A 286 0.18 -9.77 10.46
C GLY A 286 -0.63 -11.02 10.85
N LYS A 287 -1.87 -10.79 11.29
CA LYS A 287 -2.76 -11.85 11.80
C LYS A 287 -3.94 -12.09 10.85
N VAL A 288 -4.34 -13.35 10.69
CA VAL A 288 -5.52 -13.70 9.89
C VAL A 288 -6.78 -13.11 10.51
N GLY A 289 -7.61 -12.45 9.69
CA GLY A 289 -8.93 -11.97 10.10
C GLY A 289 -8.89 -10.83 11.14
N GLN A 290 -7.70 -10.32 11.46
CA GLN A 290 -7.51 -9.16 12.30
C GLN A 290 -6.72 -8.13 11.51
N GLY A 291 -7.10 -6.87 11.62
CA GLY A 291 -6.25 -5.80 11.13
C GLY A 291 -5.25 -5.42 12.20
N THR A 292 -3.97 -5.46 11.86
CA THR A 292 -2.88 -5.00 12.70
C THR A 292 -2.65 -3.51 12.43
N LEU A 293 -2.68 -2.71 13.49
CA LEU A 293 -2.40 -1.27 13.43
C LEU A 293 -0.90 -1.05 13.67
N ILE A 294 -0.19 -0.59 12.65
CA ILE A 294 1.27 -0.49 12.65
C ILE A 294 1.69 0.98 12.53
N SER A 295 2.65 1.41 13.35
CA SER A 295 3.26 2.74 13.22
C SER A 295 4.03 2.86 11.90
N SER A 296 3.80 3.96 11.18
CA SER A 296 4.60 4.29 10.00
C SER A 296 5.89 5.04 10.34
N ASN A 297 6.08 5.42 11.61
CA ASN A 297 7.24 6.20 12.03
C ASN A 297 8.51 5.34 11.89
N PRO A 298 9.51 5.78 11.09
CA PRO A 298 10.77 5.04 10.96
C PRO A 298 11.50 4.84 12.30
N ARG A 299 11.27 5.74 13.28
CA ARG A 299 11.86 5.67 14.64
C ARG A 299 11.22 4.60 15.52
N ASP A 300 10.01 4.15 15.18
CA ASP A 300 9.26 3.16 15.96
C ASP A 300 9.58 1.72 15.55
N HIS A 301 10.39 1.51 14.50
CA HIS A 301 10.73 0.18 14.00
C HIS A 301 9.49 -0.72 13.85
N HIS A 302 8.51 -0.26 13.05
CA HIS A 302 7.27 -0.99 12.76
C HIS A 302 6.50 -1.46 14.01
N ARG A 303 6.56 -0.70 15.10
CA ARG A 303 5.79 -0.95 16.33
C ARG A 303 4.32 -1.24 16.02
N VAL A 304 3.85 -2.37 16.51
CA VAL A 304 2.42 -2.70 16.54
C VAL A 304 1.76 -1.89 17.66
N ILE A 305 0.81 -1.05 17.29
CA ILE A 305 0.03 -0.22 18.23
C ILE A 305 -1.13 -1.04 18.81
N GLY A 306 -1.76 -1.88 18.00
CA GLY A 306 -2.83 -2.77 18.43
C GLY A 306 -3.32 -3.69 17.32
N ASP A 307 -4.09 -4.71 17.70
CA ASP A 307 -4.82 -5.56 16.76
C ASP A 307 -6.31 -5.37 16.98
N TYR A 308 -7.04 -5.12 15.88
CA TYR A 308 -8.46 -4.83 15.92
C TYR A 308 -9.22 -5.75 14.95
N PRO A 309 -10.42 -6.21 15.31
CA PRO A 309 -11.22 -7.06 14.44
C PRO A 309 -11.67 -6.29 13.20
N VAL A 310 -11.64 -6.95 12.04
CA VAL A 310 -12.27 -6.43 10.83
C VAL A 310 -13.69 -7.02 10.77
N PRO A 311 -14.75 -6.21 10.65
CA PRO A 311 -16.13 -6.70 10.60
C PRO A 311 -16.49 -7.34 9.24
N SER A 312 -15.64 -8.24 8.73
CA SER A 312 -15.70 -8.81 7.38
C SER A 312 -16.90 -9.75 7.15
N SER A 313 -17.62 -10.12 8.21
CA SER A 313 -18.88 -10.87 8.10
C SER A 313 -20.04 -10.02 7.60
N ARG A 314 -20.00 -8.70 7.80
CA ARG A 314 -21.04 -7.75 7.38
C ARG A 314 -20.53 -6.77 6.32
N PHE A 315 -19.32 -6.25 6.47
CA PHE A 315 -18.78 -5.28 5.54
C PHE A 315 -17.78 -5.96 4.61
N GLN A 316 -18.12 -6.04 3.33
CA GLN A 316 -17.23 -6.54 2.29
C GLN A 316 -16.60 -5.38 1.55
N THR A 317 -15.37 -5.56 1.08
CA THR A 317 -14.64 -4.55 0.31
C THR A 317 -14.25 -5.13 -1.04
N VAL A 318 -14.69 -4.49 -2.12
CA VAL A 318 -14.25 -4.78 -3.48
C VAL A 318 -13.44 -3.61 -4.01
N PHE A 319 -12.35 -3.92 -4.70
CA PHE A 319 -11.49 -2.92 -5.32
C PHE A 319 -11.91 -2.78 -6.77
N VAL A 320 -12.34 -1.58 -7.15
CA VAL A 320 -12.82 -1.24 -8.49
C VAL A 320 -11.74 -0.42 -9.18
N TYR A 321 -11.35 -0.80 -10.39
CA TYR A 321 -10.37 -0.05 -11.16
C TYR A 321 -10.98 1.26 -11.68
N SER A 322 -10.25 2.36 -11.65
CA SER A 322 -10.65 3.61 -12.32
C SER A 322 -9.91 3.77 -13.65
N VAL A 323 -8.75 4.45 -13.63
CA VAL A 323 -7.94 4.80 -14.81
C VAL A 323 -6.46 4.83 -14.44
N ASP A 324 -5.55 4.79 -15.43
CA ASP A 324 -4.11 4.87 -15.14
C ASP A 324 -3.77 6.20 -14.45
N ARG A 325 -3.24 6.09 -13.22
CA ARG A 325 -2.95 7.20 -12.33
C ARG A 325 -1.97 8.22 -12.91
N ASP A 326 -0.94 7.75 -13.61
CA ASP A 326 0.18 8.59 -14.03
C ASP A 326 0.02 9.06 -15.48
N ARG A 327 -0.81 8.40 -16.29
CA ARG A 327 -0.99 8.70 -17.73
C ARG A 327 -2.35 9.32 -18.07
N ASP A 328 -3.42 8.83 -17.47
CA ASP A 328 -4.79 9.14 -17.91
C ASP A 328 -5.58 9.96 -16.90
N ALA A 329 -5.27 9.84 -15.60
CA ALA A 329 -5.94 10.54 -14.51
C ALA A 329 -6.27 12.02 -14.77
N TRP A 330 -5.33 12.79 -15.36
CA TRP A 330 -5.54 14.20 -15.64
C TRP A 330 -6.72 14.46 -16.59
N ARG A 331 -7.00 13.53 -17.52
CA ARG A 331 -8.15 13.62 -18.44
C ARG A 331 -9.48 13.45 -17.70
N TRP A 332 -9.48 12.64 -16.64
CA TRP A 332 -10.65 12.30 -15.83
C TRP A 332 -10.80 13.21 -14.60
N SER A 333 -10.08 14.33 -14.58
CA SER A 333 -9.98 15.24 -13.45
C SER A 333 -10.95 16.43 -13.52
N ALA A 334 -11.76 16.53 -14.60
CA ALA A 334 -12.61 17.69 -14.90
C ALA A 334 -11.85 19.03 -14.80
N GLY A 335 -10.61 19.03 -15.28
CA GLY A 335 -9.72 20.18 -15.21
C GLY A 335 -9.18 20.48 -13.81
N LEU A 336 -9.15 19.52 -12.87
CA LEU A 336 -8.43 19.69 -11.61
C LEU A 336 -6.91 19.58 -11.82
N TYR A 337 -6.47 18.66 -12.68
CA TYR A 337 -5.06 18.42 -12.97
C TYR A 337 -4.64 18.95 -14.34
N GLY A 338 -3.42 19.50 -14.39
CA GLY A 338 -2.74 19.86 -15.63
C GLY A 338 -2.21 18.64 -16.37
N ARG A 339 -2.13 18.72 -17.71
CA ARG A 339 -1.51 17.69 -18.55
C ARG A 339 0.01 17.68 -18.44
N THR A 340 0.61 18.86 -18.34
CA THR A 340 2.06 19.06 -18.30
C THR A 340 2.42 20.08 -17.22
N PRO A 341 3.67 20.08 -16.72
CA PRO A 341 4.11 21.01 -15.66
C PRO A 341 4.04 22.49 -16.04
N GLU A 342 3.95 22.81 -17.34
CA GLU A 342 3.82 24.19 -17.84
C GLU A 342 2.37 24.71 -17.81
N SER A 343 1.41 23.87 -17.41
CA SER A 343 0.01 24.28 -17.24
C SER A 343 -0.16 25.16 -15.99
N ASP A 344 -1.14 26.07 -16.01
CA ASP A 344 -1.55 26.85 -14.83
C ASP A 344 -2.03 25.97 -13.65
N ARG A 345 -2.35 24.69 -13.93
CA ARG A 345 -2.76 23.70 -12.94
C ARG A 345 -1.66 22.69 -12.72
N LEU A 346 -1.51 22.29 -11.47
CA LEU A 346 -0.58 21.22 -11.12
C LEU A 346 -0.95 19.91 -11.82
N THR A 347 0.07 19.23 -12.33
CA THR A 347 -0.03 17.83 -12.75
C THR A 347 -0.31 16.91 -11.55
N THR A 348 -0.71 15.67 -11.81
CA THR A 348 -0.88 14.65 -10.76
C THR A 348 0.41 14.45 -9.93
N ILE A 349 1.57 14.46 -10.60
CA ILE A 349 2.89 14.30 -9.98
C ILE A 349 3.21 15.50 -9.07
N GLU A 350 2.94 16.73 -9.53
CA GLU A 350 3.19 17.94 -8.73
C GLU A 350 2.29 17.99 -7.48
N ILE A 351 1.01 17.62 -7.61
CA ILE A 351 0.10 17.49 -6.47
C ILE A 351 0.63 16.47 -5.46
N ARG A 352 1.13 15.31 -5.91
CA ARG A 352 1.72 14.29 -5.04
C ARG A 352 2.94 14.81 -4.29
N LYS A 353 3.80 15.58 -4.97
CA LYS A 353 4.98 16.21 -4.36
C LYS A 353 4.60 17.29 -3.34
N MET A 354 3.66 18.17 -3.67
CA MET A 354 3.18 19.22 -2.77
C MET A 354 2.58 18.61 -1.51
N THR A 355 1.63 17.68 -1.66
CA THR A 355 0.93 17.03 -0.53
C THR A 355 1.87 16.19 0.31
N GLY A 356 2.83 15.49 -0.32
CA GLY A 356 3.85 14.69 0.37
C GLY A 356 4.82 15.50 1.25
N LYS A 357 4.89 16.81 1.05
CA LYS A 357 5.80 17.72 1.79
C LYS A 357 5.05 18.63 2.78
N ALA A 358 3.72 18.58 2.79
CA ALA A 358 2.88 19.49 3.55
C ALA A 358 3.07 19.36 5.07
N ALA A 359 3.15 18.13 5.59
CA ALA A 359 3.35 17.91 7.02
C ALA A 359 4.72 18.43 7.50
N GLU A 360 5.77 18.26 6.72
CA GLU A 360 7.10 18.78 7.05
C GLU A 360 7.15 20.32 6.97
N LEU A 361 6.53 20.91 5.94
CA LEU A 361 6.35 22.36 5.84
C LEU A 361 5.64 22.91 7.09
N ALA A 362 4.55 22.26 7.50
CA ALA A 362 3.77 22.66 8.65
C ALA A 362 4.53 22.52 9.97
N ALA A 363 5.24 21.41 10.16
CA ALA A 363 6.05 21.16 11.35
C ALA A 363 7.06 22.28 11.60
N ILE A 364 7.67 22.81 10.55
CA ILE A 364 8.64 23.91 10.67
C ILE A 364 7.95 25.25 10.94
N LEU A 365 6.83 25.55 10.27
CA LEU A 365 6.07 26.78 10.50
C LEU A 365 5.55 26.89 11.93
N VAL A 366 5.05 25.78 12.50
CA VAL A 366 4.56 25.74 13.89
C VAL A 366 5.65 25.42 14.91
N ARG A 367 6.91 25.33 14.47
CA ARG A 367 8.08 25.05 15.30
C ARG A 367 7.97 23.75 16.13
N LEU A 368 7.42 22.69 15.51
CA LEU A 368 7.35 21.36 16.10
C LEU A 368 8.78 20.78 16.27
N PRO A 369 9.25 20.50 17.51
CA PRO A 369 10.62 20.02 17.77
C PRO A 369 10.99 18.77 16.97
N LEU A 370 12.25 18.66 16.52
CA LEU A 370 12.70 17.56 15.63
C LEU A 370 12.53 16.16 16.24
N ASP A 371 12.50 16.04 17.56
CA ASP A 371 12.28 14.78 18.27
C ASP A 371 10.79 14.41 18.43
N VAL A 372 9.85 15.29 18.07
CA VAL A 372 8.40 15.07 18.17
C VAL A 372 7.76 15.10 16.78
N ASP A 373 6.80 14.22 16.53
CA ASP A 373 5.95 14.22 15.32
C ASP A 373 4.48 14.50 15.68
N PHE A 374 3.67 14.96 14.71
CA PHE A 374 2.29 15.37 14.99
C PHE A 374 1.42 14.25 15.57
N PHE A 375 1.48 13.03 15.00
CA PHE A 375 0.65 11.92 15.47
C PHE A 375 1.02 11.50 16.90
N GLN A 376 2.31 11.51 17.24
CA GLN A 376 2.80 11.15 18.58
C GLN A 376 2.12 11.97 19.69
N VAL A 377 1.74 13.22 19.42
CA VAL A 377 1.09 14.09 20.42
C VAL A 377 -0.33 13.64 20.77
N ILE A 378 -1.01 12.96 19.84
CA ILE A 378 -2.44 12.60 19.93
C ILE A 378 -2.68 11.09 19.99
N GLU A 379 -1.63 10.28 19.81
CA GLU A 379 -1.71 8.81 19.72
C GLU A 379 -2.44 8.19 20.92
N ASP A 380 -2.00 8.48 22.14
CA ASP A 380 -2.47 7.80 23.35
C ASP A 380 -3.98 7.95 23.59
N GLU A 381 -4.57 9.09 23.21
CA GLU A 381 -6.01 9.32 23.35
C GLU A 381 -6.79 8.61 22.24
N LEU A 382 -6.33 8.71 20.99
CA LEU A 382 -7.00 8.05 19.87
C LEU A 382 -6.96 6.52 19.97
N VAL A 383 -5.87 5.94 20.47
CA VAL A 383 -5.75 4.49 20.70
C VAL A 383 -6.72 4.00 21.78
N ARG A 384 -7.08 4.86 22.73
CA ARG A 384 -7.92 4.48 23.88
C ARG A 384 -9.38 4.33 23.49
N ASP A 385 -9.95 5.32 22.83
CA ASP A 385 -11.38 5.38 22.53
C ASP A 385 -11.73 6.08 21.20
N GLY A 386 -10.72 6.48 20.42
CA GLY A 386 -10.88 7.15 19.13
C GLY A 386 -11.33 8.61 19.22
N VAL A 387 -11.26 9.24 20.39
CA VAL A 387 -11.66 10.64 20.58
C VAL A 387 -10.56 11.43 21.29
N LEU A 388 -10.38 12.69 20.87
CA LEU A 388 -9.48 13.62 21.57
C LEU A 388 -10.20 14.31 22.73
N GLY A 389 -9.50 14.39 23.85
CA GLY A 389 -9.84 15.25 24.97
C GLY A 389 -9.69 16.73 24.62
N PRO A 390 -10.26 17.64 25.44
CA PRO A 390 -10.27 19.08 25.15
C PRO A 390 -8.88 19.69 24.95
N GLU A 391 -7.88 19.27 25.73
CA GLU A 391 -6.51 19.80 25.66
C GLU A 391 -5.85 19.47 24.31
N LYS A 392 -5.88 18.20 23.90
CA LYS A 392 -5.29 17.77 22.63
C LYS A 392 -6.04 18.32 21.44
N LEU A 393 -7.37 18.41 21.53
CA LEU A 393 -8.19 19.06 20.50
C LEU A 393 -7.82 20.53 20.33
N GLN A 394 -7.67 21.27 21.45
CA GLN A 394 -7.25 22.67 21.43
C GLN A 394 -5.83 22.82 20.86
N TRP A 395 -4.91 21.90 21.16
CA TRP A 395 -3.57 21.90 20.58
C TRP A 395 -3.59 21.69 19.07
N VAL A 396 -4.40 20.74 18.57
CA VAL A 396 -4.57 20.52 17.11
C VAL A 396 -5.14 21.77 16.45
N TYR A 397 -6.18 22.39 17.02
CA TYR A 397 -6.78 23.59 16.44
C TYR A 397 -5.89 24.83 16.50
N GLY A 398 -5.12 24.99 17.59
CA GLY A 398 -4.06 26.00 17.65
C GLY A 398 -3.03 25.80 16.53
N THR A 399 -2.55 24.56 16.36
CA THR A 399 -1.61 24.19 15.30
C THR A 399 -2.16 24.50 13.91
N LEU A 400 -3.40 24.10 13.61
CA LEU A 400 -4.02 24.36 12.31
C LEU A 400 -4.22 25.86 12.05
N ARG A 401 -4.63 26.62 13.06
CA ARG A 401 -4.82 28.07 12.95
C ARG A 401 -3.51 28.81 12.67
N ASP A 402 -2.39 28.34 13.22
CA ASP A 402 -1.07 28.92 12.97
C ASP A 402 -0.55 28.63 11.54
N LEU A 403 -1.20 27.74 10.79
CA LEU A 403 -0.92 27.50 9.37
C LEU A 403 -1.76 28.43 8.48
N PRO A 404 -1.22 28.88 7.34
CA PRO A 404 -1.97 29.69 6.40
C PRO A 404 -3.14 28.90 5.79
N LEU A 405 -4.30 29.53 5.72
CA LEU A 405 -5.48 28.98 5.06
C LEU A 405 -5.24 28.84 3.54
N LEU A 406 -4.56 29.82 2.94
CA LEU A 406 -4.12 29.84 1.55
C LEU A 406 -2.89 30.75 1.44
N ALA A 407 -1.81 30.27 0.80
CA ALA A 407 -0.60 31.08 0.57
C ALA A 407 0.10 30.66 -0.73
N THR A 408 0.62 31.62 -1.48
CA THR A 408 1.45 31.34 -2.66
C THR A 408 2.76 30.66 -2.27
N CYS A 409 3.47 30.03 -3.23
CA CYS A 409 4.79 29.47 -2.97
C CYS A 409 5.79 30.51 -2.47
N GLU A 410 5.71 31.75 -2.95
CA GLU A 410 6.60 32.84 -2.53
C GLU A 410 6.33 33.25 -1.08
N GLU A 411 5.05 33.41 -0.71
CA GLU A 411 4.66 33.73 0.66
C GLU A 411 5.05 32.61 1.63
N LEU A 412 4.81 31.35 1.25
CA LEU A 412 5.24 30.20 2.03
C LEU A 412 6.76 30.17 2.21
N ARG A 413 7.54 30.38 1.13
CA ARG A 413 8.99 30.46 1.21
C ARG A 413 9.43 31.53 2.21
N ARG A 414 8.84 32.73 2.17
CA ARG A 414 9.15 33.80 3.12
C ARG A 414 8.90 33.38 4.57
N LEU A 415 7.68 32.90 4.87
CA LEU A 415 7.31 32.42 6.21
C LEU A 415 8.23 31.31 6.71
N PHE A 416 8.67 30.45 5.80
CA PHE A 416 9.54 29.33 6.09
C PHE A 416 10.98 29.78 6.39
N TYR A 417 11.52 30.68 5.58
CA TYR A 417 12.85 31.26 5.80
C TYR A 417 12.93 32.10 7.08
N ASP A 418 11.82 32.66 7.56
CA ASP A 418 11.75 33.28 8.90
C ASP A 418 11.99 32.26 10.03
N GLN A 419 11.78 30.96 9.79
CA GLN A 419 12.06 29.87 10.75
C GLN A 419 13.48 29.31 10.65
N ARG A 420 14.29 29.76 9.70
CA ARG A 420 15.62 29.21 9.40
C ARG A 420 16.51 29.10 10.65
N GLN A 421 16.59 30.18 11.44
CA GLN A 421 17.43 30.19 12.65
C GLN A 421 16.96 29.15 13.68
N TRP A 422 15.64 29.02 13.87
CA TRP A 422 15.09 28.03 14.79
C TRP A 422 15.42 26.60 14.32
N TYR A 423 15.23 26.30 13.03
CA TYR A 423 15.49 24.97 12.49
C TYR A 423 16.97 24.58 12.54
N THR A 424 17.88 25.51 12.21
CA THR A 424 19.33 25.30 12.37
C THR A 424 19.69 24.96 13.82
N ASN A 425 19.08 25.64 14.81
CA ASN A 425 19.30 25.32 16.22
C ASN A 425 18.73 23.94 16.60
N GLN A 426 17.63 23.50 15.98
CA GLN A 426 17.11 22.14 16.19
C GLN A 426 18.10 21.09 15.67
N LEU A 427 18.68 21.28 14.47
CA LEU A 427 19.68 20.36 13.92
C LEU A 427 20.93 20.28 14.80
N VAL A 428 21.42 21.42 15.31
CA VAL A 428 22.54 21.43 16.27
C VAL A 428 22.19 20.63 17.54
N LYS A 429 20.98 20.83 18.08
CA LYS A 429 20.56 20.18 19.33
C LYS A 429 20.32 18.68 19.16
N HIS A 430 19.61 18.27 18.11
CA HIS A 430 19.09 16.91 17.96
C HIS A 430 19.95 16.02 17.07
N GLU A 431 20.60 16.59 16.05
CA GLU A 431 21.50 15.83 15.16
C GLU A 431 22.99 16.04 15.49
N ARG A 432 23.31 16.88 16.49
CA ARG A 432 24.67 17.16 16.95
C ARG A 432 25.61 17.67 15.85
N LEU A 433 25.05 18.33 14.84
CA LEU A 433 25.82 19.00 13.80
C LEU A 433 26.49 20.26 14.37
N ASP A 434 27.64 20.63 13.83
CA ASP A 434 28.18 21.98 14.06
C ASP A 434 27.29 23.03 13.38
N LYS A 435 27.48 24.30 13.74
CA LYS A 435 26.60 25.39 13.31
C LYS A 435 26.62 25.60 11.79
N ASP A 436 27.77 25.42 11.14
CA ASP A 436 27.92 25.68 9.71
C ASP A 436 27.32 24.53 8.90
N ALA A 437 27.58 23.29 9.30
CA ALA A 437 26.96 22.11 8.72
C ALA A 437 25.44 22.10 8.91
N ALA A 438 24.96 22.48 10.10
CA ALA A 438 23.53 22.63 10.37
C ALA A 438 22.90 23.71 9.48
N ALA A 439 23.55 24.87 9.31
CA ALA A 439 23.03 25.94 8.46
C ALA A 439 22.96 25.52 6.98
N GLN A 440 23.99 24.86 6.46
CA GLN A 440 23.99 24.34 5.08
C GLN A 440 22.90 23.28 4.87
N ARG A 441 22.73 22.37 5.85
CA ARG A 441 21.69 21.34 5.78
C ARG A 441 20.29 21.93 5.87
N THR A 442 20.07 22.96 6.70
CA THR A 442 18.82 23.73 6.73
C THR A 442 18.48 24.27 5.35
N ASP A 443 19.42 24.94 4.69
CA ASP A 443 19.18 25.53 3.37
C ASP A 443 18.85 24.46 2.31
N ALA A 444 19.59 23.34 2.32
CA ALA A 444 19.33 22.22 1.43
C ALA A 444 17.94 21.61 1.63
N ILE A 445 17.51 21.41 2.89
CA ILE A 445 16.17 20.91 3.22
C ILE A 445 15.12 21.91 2.75
N PHE A 446 15.31 23.19 3.04
CA PHE A 446 14.36 24.25 2.71
C PHE A 446 14.13 24.35 1.21
N ASP A 447 15.20 24.32 0.41
CA ASP A 447 15.08 24.33 -1.04
C ASP A 447 14.39 23.07 -1.56
N SER A 448 14.74 21.90 -1.02
CA SER A 448 14.16 20.62 -1.44
C SER A 448 12.64 20.57 -1.27
N LEU A 449 12.08 21.24 -0.26
CA LEU A 449 10.64 21.22 0.02
C LEU A 449 9.79 21.91 -1.06
N PHE A 450 10.36 22.85 -1.78
CA PHE A 450 9.66 23.57 -2.86
C PHE A 450 10.03 23.07 -4.28
N VAL A 451 10.85 22.01 -4.40
CA VAL A 451 11.21 21.44 -5.70
C VAL A 451 10.06 20.59 -6.28
N GLY A 452 9.79 20.81 -7.56
CA GLY A 452 8.98 19.93 -8.40
C GLY A 452 7.47 20.15 -8.28
N TRP A 453 7.04 21.34 -7.87
CA TRP A 453 5.66 21.81 -7.89
C TRP A 453 5.65 23.35 -7.86
N HIS A 454 4.54 23.97 -8.29
CA HIS A 454 4.37 25.42 -8.32
C HIS A 454 3.08 25.85 -7.58
N THR A 455 2.76 27.14 -7.54
CA THR A 455 1.56 27.62 -6.85
C THR A 455 0.30 27.04 -7.51
N PRO A 456 -0.53 26.25 -6.81
CA PRO A 456 -1.68 25.61 -7.43
C PRO A 456 -2.82 26.61 -7.68
N LEU A 457 -3.64 26.31 -8.69
CA LEU A 457 -4.91 26.97 -8.97
C LEU A 457 -6.06 26.02 -8.60
N LEU A 458 -6.80 26.34 -7.55
CA LEU A 458 -7.81 25.47 -6.94
C LEU A 458 -9.21 26.08 -7.04
N ARG A 459 -10.23 25.21 -7.00
CA ARG A 459 -11.64 25.59 -7.01
C ARG A 459 -12.33 25.08 -5.76
N ARG A 460 -13.25 25.86 -5.23
CA ARG A 460 -14.17 25.43 -4.17
C ARG A 460 -15.45 26.24 -4.21
N VAL A 461 -16.46 25.76 -3.49
CA VAL A 461 -17.62 26.57 -3.12
C VAL A 461 -17.41 27.13 -1.72
N THR A 462 -17.61 28.43 -1.54
CA THR A 462 -17.55 29.10 -0.24
C THR A 462 -18.80 28.77 0.60
N ARG A 463 -18.77 29.09 1.90
CA ARG A 463 -19.90 28.84 2.81
C ARG A 463 -21.21 29.52 2.38
N ASP A 464 -21.12 30.68 1.72
CA ASP A 464 -22.26 31.42 1.16
C ASP A 464 -22.68 30.92 -0.24
N GLY A 465 -22.12 29.79 -0.70
CA GLY A 465 -22.51 29.15 -1.95
C GLY A 465 -21.88 29.74 -3.21
N ARG A 466 -20.87 30.62 -3.08
CA ARG A 466 -20.19 31.21 -4.24
C ARG A 466 -19.10 30.27 -4.75
N PHE A 467 -19.05 30.08 -6.06
CA PHE A 467 -17.92 29.46 -6.73
C PHE A 467 -16.72 30.41 -6.68
N VAL A 468 -15.57 29.91 -6.24
CA VAL A 468 -14.30 30.64 -6.28
C VAL A 468 -13.21 29.80 -6.92
N GLU A 469 -12.36 30.46 -7.70
CA GLU A 469 -11.10 29.92 -8.19
C GLU A 469 -9.97 30.78 -7.59
N GLU A 470 -9.07 30.15 -6.85
CA GLU A 470 -8.06 30.83 -6.05
C GLU A 470 -6.68 30.21 -6.24
N SER A 471 -5.64 31.05 -6.22
CA SER A 471 -4.25 30.64 -6.38
C SER A 471 -3.57 30.60 -5.02
N GLY A 472 -2.97 29.46 -4.68
CA GLY A 472 -2.27 29.28 -3.42
C GLY A 472 -2.39 27.87 -2.86
N VAL A 473 -1.44 27.51 -2.00
CA VAL A 473 -1.38 26.24 -1.29
C VAL A 473 -2.28 26.30 -0.06
N PRO A 474 -3.29 25.41 0.06
CA PRO A 474 -4.15 25.35 1.22
C PRO A 474 -3.53 24.47 2.31
N LEU A 475 -2.38 24.90 2.85
CA LEU A 475 -1.55 24.08 3.75
C LEU A 475 -2.35 23.62 4.98
N ARG A 476 -3.19 24.50 5.54
CA ARG A 476 -4.09 24.16 6.65
C ARG A 476 -5.06 23.01 6.31
N ALA A 477 -5.63 22.99 5.11
CA ALA A 477 -6.56 21.94 4.69
C ALA A 477 -5.85 20.58 4.51
N ILE A 478 -4.62 20.58 3.99
CA ILE A 478 -3.81 19.37 3.78
C ILE A 478 -3.40 18.75 5.12
N VAL A 479 -2.94 19.56 6.08
CA VAL A 479 -2.54 19.07 7.41
C VAL A 479 -3.75 18.71 8.25
N GLY A 480 -4.83 19.50 8.15
CA GLY A 480 -6.10 19.18 8.78
C GLY A 480 -6.65 17.83 8.32
N TYR A 481 -6.43 17.46 7.05
CA TYR A 481 -6.81 16.14 6.54
C TYR A 481 -6.09 15.04 7.29
N LEU A 482 -4.77 15.14 7.49
CA LEU A 482 -4.00 14.10 8.17
C LEU A 482 -4.54 13.87 9.60
N PHE A 483 -4.84 14.95 10.31
CA PHE A 483 -5.48 14.88 11.64
C PHE A 483 -6.90 14.30 11.60
N ALA A 484 -7.74 14.76 10.66
CA ALA A 484 -9.10 14.28 10.54
C ALA A 484 -9.17 12.81 10.11
N GLU A 485 -8.31 12.37 9.18
CA GLU A 485 -8.22 11.00 8.69
C GLU A 485 -7.82 10.03 9.81
N VAL A 486 -6.81 10.37 10.63
CA VAL A 486 -6.49 9.51 11.78
C VAL A 486 -7.64 9.47 12.78
N ALA A 487 -8.24 10.62 13.11
CA ALA A 487 -9.34 10.67 14.07
C ALA A 487 -10.58 9.89 13.60
N ARG A 488 -10.96 10.01 12.32
CA ARG A 488 -12.07 9.27 11.71
C ARG A 488 -11.84 7.77 11.76
N ASN A 489 -10.63 7.32 11.42
CA ASN A 489 -10.35 5.89 11.37
C ASN A 489 -10.14 5.26 12.76
N PHE A 490 -9.59 6.00 13.72
CA PHE A 490 -9.59 5.54 15.11
C PHE A 490 -11.01 5.45 15.66
N TYR A 491 -11.85 6.47 15.43
CA TYR A 491 -13.25 6.42 15.81
C TYR A 491 -13.95 5.20 15.19
N LEU A 492 -13.75 4.96 13.89
CA LEU A 492 -14.28 3.80 13.15
C LEU A 492 -13.87 2.46 13.78
N ILE A 493 -12.60 2.30 14.17
CA ILE A 493 -12.10 1.08 14.83
C ILE A 493 -12.89 0.76 16.11
N HIS A 494 -13.29 1.80 16.86
CA HIS A 494 -14.06 1.65 18.10
C HIS A 494 -15.58 1.60 17.89
N HIS A 495 -16.08 1.98 16.71
CA HIS A 495 -17.50 2.08 16.37
C HIS A 495 -17.79 1.42 15.02
N THR A 496 -17.51 0.12 14.92
CA THR A 496 -17.58 -0.63 13.65
C THR A 496 -18.99 -0.74 13.06
N ASP A 497 -20.04 -0.47 13.84
CA ASP A 497 -21.41 -0.38 13.36
C ASP A 497 -21.65 0.83 12.44
N GLN A 498 -20.79 1.86 12.53
CA GLN A 498 -20.85 3.08 11.72
C GLN A 498 -19.90 3.02 10.51
N TRP A 499 -19.62 1.82 10.00
CA TRP A 499 -18.59 1.60 8.98
C TRP A 499 -18.78 2.43 7.72
N ILE A 500 -19.96 2.34 7.08
CA ILE A 500 -20.26 3.06 5.84
C ILE A 500 -20.21 4.57 6.03
N GLU A 501 -20.67 5.07 7.18
CA GLU A 501 -20.63 6.49 7.51
C GLU A 501 -19.18 7.01 7.61
N TYR A 502 -18.31 6.32 8.35
CA TYR A 502 -16.95 6.79 8.59
C TYR A 502 -15.99 6.54 7.43
N VAL A 503 -16.23 5.50 6.63
CA VAL A 503 -15.55 5.37 5.33
C VAL A 503 -15.95 6.52 4.40
N THR A 504 -17.25 6.87 4.34
CA THR A 504 -17.71 8.04 3.57
C THR A 504 -17.05 9.34 4.06
N ARG A 505 -16.93 9.54 5.37
CA ARG A 505 -16.27 10.73 5.95
C ARG A 505 -14.79 10.77 5.62
N SER A 506 -14.11 9.63 5.64
CA SER A 506 -12.70 9.50 5.25
C SER A 506 -12.50 9.97 3.80
N GLN A 507 -13.41 9.60 2.89
CA GLN A 507 -13.38 10.03 1.48
C GLN A 507 -13.51 11.55 1.26
N TRP A 508 -14.06 12.32 2.21
CA TRP A 508 -14.10 13.79 2.09
C TRP A 508 -12.70 14.39 1.93
N GLY A 509 -11.70 13.73 2.51
CA GLY A 509 -10.31 14.11 2.36
C GLY A 509 -9.77 13.99 0.95
N ASP A 510 -10.40 13.22 0.08
CA ASP A 510 -9.99 13.05 -1.31
C ASP A 510 -11.08 13.48 -2.30
N ARG A 511 -12.11 14.15 -1.82
CA ARG A 511 -13.23 14.61 -2.63
C ARG A 511 -12.84 15.81 -3.48
N CYS A 512 -13.16 15.78 -4.77
CA CYS A 512 -12.95 16.89 -5.70
C CYS A 512 -14.24 17.70 -5.87
N VAL A 513 -15.37 17.01 -5.96
CA VAL A 513 -16.69 17.62 -6.16
C VAL A 513 -17.74 16.99 -5.24
N ASP A 514 -18.66 17.81 -4.76
CA ASP A 514 -19.88 17.36 -4.10
C ASP A 514 -20.97 17.13 -5.13
N ILE A 515 -21.57 15.94 -5.07
CA ILE A 515 -22.68 15.52 -5.93
C ILE A 515 -23.79 15.01 -5.01
N ASP A 516 -25.01 15.53 -5.19
CA ASP A 516 -26.19 15.00 -4.52
C ASP A 516 -26.71 13.77 -5.28
N PRO A 517 -26.67 12.56 -4.70
CA PRO A 517 -27.16 11.34 -5.37
C PRO A 517 -28.60 11.46 -5.87
N GLU A 518 -29.45 12.26 -5.21
CA GLU A 518 -30.85 12.43 -5.59
C GLU A 518 -31.05 13.20 -6.90
N ARG A 519 -30.01 13.90 -7.38
CA ARG A 519 -30.01 14.60 -8.68
C ARG A 519 -29.60 13.70 -9.84
N LEU A 520 -29.15 12.48 -9.56
CA LEU A 520 -28.82 11.50 -10.58
C LEU A 520 -30.10 10.79 -11.08
N PRO A 521 -30.10 10.28 -12.32
CA PRO A 521 -31.21 9.49 -12.87
C PRO A 521 -31.53 8.24 -12.03
N SER A 522 -32.63 7.57 -12.39
CA SER A 522 -32.96 6.25 -11.82
C SER A 522 -31.89 5.20 -12.13
N ILE A 523 -31.94 4.07 -11.42
CA ILE A 523 -30.99 2.97 -11.62
C ILE A 523 -31.12 2.42 -13.03
N GLU A 524 -32.35 2.25 -13.50
CA GLU A 524 -32.68 1.76 -14.83
C GLU A 524 -32.09 2.65 -15.92
N GLU A 525 -32.19 3.96 -15.75
CA GLU A 525 -31.57 4.94 -16.66
C GLU A 525 -30.04 4.92 -16.55
N MET A 526 -29.47 4.79 -15.35
CA MET A 526 -28.03 4.77 -15.12
C MET A 526 -27.32 3.50 -15.63
N VAL A 527 -28.04 2.44 -16.02
CA VAL A 527 -27.43 1.25 -16.66
C VAL A 527 -27.59 1.24 -18.18
N GLU A 528 -28.23 2.25 -18.76
CA GLU A 528 -28.43 2.40 -20.21
C GLU A 528 -27.81 3.69 -20.74
N GLN A 529 -27.47 3.71 -22.04
CA GLN A 529 -27.00 4.94 -22.68
C GLN A 529 -28.16 5.94 -22.80
N LEU A 530 -27.97 7.14 -22.26
CA LEU A 530 -28.95 8.23 -22.32
C LEU A 530 -28.81 8.99 -23.64
N ASP A 531 -29.91 9.53 -24.14
CA ASP A 531 -29.95 10.22 -25.44
C ASP A 531 -28.93 11.36 -25.56
N TRP A 532 -28.70 12.08 -24.47
CA TRP A 532 -27.78 13.21 -24.44
C TRP A 532 -26.30 12.81 -24.40
N GLU A 533 -25.99 11.53 -24.18
CA GLU A 533 -24.62 11.00 -24.23
C GLU A 533 -24.20 10.64 -25.64
N LYS A 534 -25.15 10.57 -26.59
CA LYS A 534 -24.87 10.19 -27.97
C LYS A 534 -23.86 11.16 -28.59
N GLY A 535 -22.73 10.61 -29.02
CA GLY A 535 -21.64 11.37 -29.65
C GLY A 535 -20.60 11.93 -28.65
N LEU A 536 -20.73 11.65 -27.36
CA LEU A 536 -19.70 11.90 -26.35
C LEU A 536 -18.93 10.60 -26.07
N ASP A 537 -17.65 10.71 -25.72
CA ASP A 537 -16.84 9.58 -25.26
C ASP A 537 -16.03 9.89 -23.99
N GLY A 538 -15.73 8.83 -23.22
CA GLY A 538 -14.85 8.84 -22.06
C GLY A 538 -14.96 10.10 -21.17
N PRO A 539 -13.90 10.93 -21.07
CA PRO A 539 -13.91 12.16 -20.27
C PRO A 539 -15.01 13.17 -20.62
N GLN A 540 -15.46 13.25 -21.88
CA GLN A 540 -16.53 14.17 -22.28
C GLN A 540 -17.87 13.76 -21.67
N VAL A 541 -18.12 12.45 -21.55
CA VAL A 541 -19.28 11.91 -20.85
C VAL A 541 -19.21 12.33 -19.37
N LEU A 542 -18.05 12.19 -18.72
CA LEU A 542 -17.86 12.63 -17.32
C LEU A 542 -18.22 14.12 -17.15
N GLU A 543 -17.64 15.01 -17.95
CA GLU A 543 -17.92 16.46 -17.86
C GLU A 543 -19.42 16.76 -18.02
N ALA A 544 -20.06 16.11 -18.99
CA ALA A 544 -21.48 16.22 -19.28
C ALA A 544 -22.38 15.70 -18.14
N TRP A 545 -21.94 14.68 -17.39
CA TRP A 545 -22.61 14.19 -16.18
C TRP A 545 -22.47 15.18 -15.02
N LEU A 546 -21.25 15.65 -14.75
CA LEU A 546 -20.96 16.59 -13.67
C LEU A 546 -21.75 17.89 -13.81
N GLU A 547 -21.87 18.41 -15.04
CA GLU A 547 -22.70 19.59 -15.32
C GLU A 547 -24.18 19.32 -15.02
N ARG A 548 -24.73 18.20 -15.52
CA ARG A 548 -26.16 17.89 -15.41
C ARG A 548 -26.61 17.57 -13.99
N CYS A 549 -25.79 16.88 -13.20
CA CYS A 549 -26.11 16.62 -11.79
C CYS A 549 -25.86 17.84 -10.90
N GLY A 550 -25.30 18.92 -11.46
CA GLY A 550 -24.95 20.14 -10.73
C GLY A 550 -23.86 19.89 -9.71
N ALA A 551 -22.82 19.15 -10.10
CA ALA A 551 -21.64 18.89 -9.27
C ALA A 551 -20.98 20.23 -8.90
N MET A 552 -20.64 20.37 -7.62
CA MET A 552 -20.05 21.59 -7.08
C MET A 552 -18.63 21.31 -6.57
N PRO A 553 -17.63 22.18 -6.81
CA PRO A 553 -16.31 21.99 -6.22
C PRO A 553 -16.35 21.88 -4.70
N PHE A 554 -15.67 20.89 -4.16
CA PHE A 554 -15.66 20.59 -2.73
C PHE A 554 -15.12 21.76 -1.89
N ASN A 555 -15.77 22.06 -0.76
CA ASN A 555 -15.30 23.09 0.16
C ASN A 555 -14.23 22.55 1.12
N TYR A 556 -12.99 22.45 0.65
CA TYR A 556 -11.87 21.96 1.44
C TYR A 556 -11.50 22.82 2.67
N ASN A 557 -12.05 24.03 2.81
CA ASN A 557 -11.84 24.92 3.96
C ASN A 557 -13.00 24.93 4.96
N GLN A 558 -14.04 24.12 4.73
CA GLN A 558 -15.17 24.07 5.64
C GLN A 558 -14.74 23.66 7.05
N ASP A 559 -15.14 24.44 8.05
CA ASP A 559 -14.81 24.25 9.46
C ASP A 559 -13.32 24.48 9.82
N LEU A 560 -12.53 25.11 8.93
CA LEU A 560 -11.10 25.42 9.14
C LEU A 560 -10.78 26.91 9.26
N GLU A 561 -11.79 27.80 9.25
CA GLU A 561 -11.60 29.23 9.48
C GLU A 561 -11.29 29.49 10.96
N ASP A 562 -10.61 30.61 11.23
CA ASP A 562 -10.09 30.92 12.56
C ASP A 562 -11.21 31.01 13.63
N GLU A 563 -12.39 31.49 13.24
CA GLU A 563 -13.58 31.58 14.10
C GLU A 563 -14.07 30.20 14.55
N GLN A 564 -14.02 29.20 13.65
CA GLN A 564 -14.48 27.85 13.93
C GLN A 564 -13.47 27.10 14.79
N LEU A 565 -12.17 27.25 14.48
CA LEU A 565 -11.09 26.63 15.25
C LEU A 565 -10.94 27.24 16.66
N SER A 566 -11.37 28.49 16.85
CA SER A 566 -11.31 29.21 18.13
C SER A 566 -12.62 29.19 18.91
N ALA A 567 -13.64 28.46 18.44
CA ALA A 567 -14.93 28.37 19.12
C ALA A 567 -14.77 27.78 20.54
N ALA A 568 -15.63 28.20 21.48
CA ALA A 568 -15.59 27.71 22.86
C ALA A 568 -15.88 26.20 22.98
N ASP A 569 -16.68 25.68 22.06
CA ASP A 569 -16.95 24.25 21.89
C ASP A 569 -16.78 23.91 20.41
N PRO A 570 -15.54 23.67 19.96
CA PRO A 570 -15.28 23.42 18.56
C PRO A 570 -15.65 21.96 18.22
N LEU A 571 -15.91 21.68 16.95
CA LEU A 571 -16.30 20.33 16.50
C LEU A 571 -15.28 19.29 16.95
N LYS A 572 -15.71 18.03 17.13
CA LYS A 572 -14.76 16.92 17.28
C LYS A 572 -13.99 16.73 15.97
N LEU A 573 -12.71 16.36 16.08
CA LEU A 573 -11.82 16.26 14.92
C LEU A 573 -12.35 15.29 13.84
N HIS A 574 -12.95 14.17 14.24
CA HIS A 574 -13.55 13.20 13.31
C HIS A 574 -14.84 13.70 12.62
N LEU A 575 -15.40 14.83 13.04
CA LEU A 575 -16.63 15.44 12.50
C LEU A 575 -16.37 16.64 11.58
N ILE A 576 -15.13 17.13 11.49
CA ILE A 576 -14.76 18.23 10.59
C ILE A 576 -15.11 17.82 9.16
N ARG A 577 -15.74 18.74 8.41
CA ARG A 577 -16.26 18.45 7.06
C ARG A 577 -15.28 18.83 5.97
N GLY A 578 -14.65 19.99 6.09
CA GLY A 578 -13.52 20.36 5.23
C GLY A 578 -12.30 19.54 5.58
N THR A 579 -11.14 19.93 5.02
CA THR A 579 -9.89 19.16 4.87
C THR A 579 -9.82 18.38 3.55
N ASN A 580 -8.63 18.37 2.93
CA ASN A 580 -8.43 17.67 1.67
C ASN A 580 -6.94 17.40 1.40
N PHE A 581 -6.64 16.25 0.81
CA PHE A 581 -5.32 15.81 0.39
C PHE A 581 -5.12 15.89 -1.13
N PHE A 582 -6.15 16.31 -1.88
CA PHE A 582 -6.14 16.64 -3.30
C PHE A 582 -5.75 15.49 -4.23
N ARG A 583 -5.88 14.25 -3.74
CA ARG A 583 -5.53 13.01 -4.46
C ARG A 583 -6.74 12.31 -5.09
N GLY A 584 -7.83 13.05 -5.18
CA GLY A 584 -9.11 12.66 -5.75
C GLY A 584 -9.21 12.54 -7.26
N LEU A 585 -10.33 12.01 -7.72
CA LEU A 585 -10.82 12.17 -9.09
C LEU A 585 -12.33 12.43 -9.07
N PRO A 586 -12.85 13.46 -9.77
CA PRO A 586 -14.28 13.64 -9.96
C PRO A 586 -14.98 12.42 -10.56
N LEU A 587 -14.25 11.60 -11.33
CA LEU A 587 -14.74 10.30 -11.81
C LEU A 587 -15.14 9.38 -10.64
N ILE A 588 -14.31 9.31 -9.59
CA ILE A 588 -14.57 8.48 -8.40
C ILE A 588 -15.69 9.09 -7.56
N ASP A 589 -15.72 10.42 -7.42
CA ASP A 589 -16.82 11.12 -6.72
C ASP A 589 -18.17 10.86 -7.40
N LEU A 590 -18.20 10.86 -8.74
CA LEU A 590 -19.40 10.53 -9.52
C LEU A 590 -19.83 9.08 -9.29
N VAL A 591 -18.90 8.12 -9.32
CA VAL A 591 -19.22 6.71 -9.04
C VAL A 591 -19.75 6.52 -7.62
N GLU A 592 -19.18 7.19 -6.62
CA GLU A 592 -19.71 7.17 -5.25
C GLU A 592 -21.17 7.65 -5.24
N ALA A 593 -21.47 8.76 -5.90
CA ALA A 593 -22.83 9.29 -5.96
C ALA A 593 -23.79 8.35 -6.70
N MET A 594 -23.36 7.73 -7.81
CA MET A 594 -24.15 6.75 -8.56
C MET A 594 -24.44 5.50 -7.71
N LEU A 595 -23.45 4.99 -6.99
CA LEU A 595 -23.61 3.86 -6.07
C LEU A 595 -24.58 4.19 -4.94
N LYS A 596 -24.46 5.38 -4.33
CA LYS A 596 -25.37 5.83 -3.28
C LYS A 596 -26.80 6.05 -3.78
N ARG A 597 -26.96 6.50 -5.03
CA ARG A 597 -28.27 6.57 -5.69
C ARG A 597 -28.87 5.20 -5.90
N ALA A 598 -28.05 4.22 -6.29
CA ALA A 598 -28.54 2.88 -6.60
C ALA A 598 -28.83 2.00 -5.38
N PHE A 599 -28.00 2.07 -4.34
CA PHE A 599 -28.07 1.14 -3.21
C PHE A 599 -28.45 1.81 -1.89
N GLY A 600 -28.48 3.14 -1.84
CA GLY A 600 -28.71 3.92 -0.64
C GLY A 600 -27.42 4.42 0.01
N ARG A 601 -27.53 5.55 0.74
CA ARG A 601 -26.37 6.24 1.34
C ARG A 601 -25.66 5.44 2.43
N ASP A 602 -26.40 4.56 3.10
CA ASP A 602 -25.92 3.76 4.23
C ASP A 602 -25.54 2.32 3.83
N ALA A 603 -25.75 1.93 2.56
CA ALA A 603 -25.43 0.60 2.07
C ALA A 603 -24.00 0.50 1.50
N VAL A 604 -23.48 1.62 0.98
CA VAL A 604 -22.20 1.65 0.25
C VAL A 604 -21.39 2.89 0.57
N ALA A 605 -20.07 2.72 0.65
CA ALA A 605 -19.11 3.80 0.75
C ALA A 605 -17.94 3.58 -0.21
N VAL A 606 -17.38 4.67 -0.71
CA VAL A 606 -16.19 4.67 -1.55
C VAL A 606 -15.03 5.28 -0.78
N ARG A 607 -13.82 4.75 -0.97
CA ARG A 607 -12.59 5.34 -0.45
C ARG A 607 -11.47 5.21 -1.48
N ILE A 608 -10.67 6.27 -1.65
CA ILE A 608 -9.44 6.19 -2.44
C ILE A 608 -8.41 5.29 -1.77
N ASN A 609 -7.80 4.39 -2.54
CA ASN A 609 -6.79 3.47 -2.04
C ASN A 609 -5.38 4.10 -2.06
N ALA A 610 -4.62 3.85 -1.00
CA ALA A 610 -3.18 4.07 -0.92
C ALA A 610 -2.73 5.49 -1.30
N ALA A 611 -2.09 5.67 -2.47
CA ALA A 611 -1.43 6.92 -2.86
C ALA A 611 -2.27 7.78 -3.83
N GLY A 612 -3.56 7.43 -4.01
CA GLY A 612 -4.39 7.58 -5.21
C GLY A 612 -4.37 8.87 -6.03
N GLN A 613 -4.89 8.71 -7.25
CA GLN A 613 -5.12 9.70 -8.33
C GLN A 613 -5.69 8.94 -9.56
N GLY A 614 -6.27 7.76 -9.37
CA GLY A 614 -6.42 6.69 -10.37
C GLY A 614 -6.11 5.32 -9.76
N ASP A 615 -6.07 4.28 -10.59
CA ASP A 615 -5.92 2.87 -10.22
C ASP A 615 -7.15 2.34 -9.43
N PHE A 616 -6.99 1.30 -8.62
CA PHE A 616 -8.06 0.76 -7.79
C PHE A 616 -8.50 1.73 -6.67
N PHE A 617 -9.81 1.87 -6.48
CA PHE A 617 -10.44 2.46 -5.30
C PHE A 617 -11.27 1.41 -4.57
N GLN A 618 -11.53 1.65 -3.29
CA GLN A 618 -12.27 0.74 -2.42
C GLN A 618 -13.76 1.04 -2.49
N VAL A 619 -14.59 0.03 -2.72
CA VAL A 619 -16.04 0.08 -2.51
C VAL A 619 -16.35 -0.84 -1.34
N HIS A 620 -16.81 -0.25 -0.25
CA HIS A 620 -17.28 -0.95 0.94
C HIS A 620 -18.79 -1.15 0.83
N VAL A 621 -19.23 -2.38 1.04
CA VAL A 621 -20.63 -2.79 0.92
C VAL A 621 -21.07 -3.38 2.25
N ASP A 622 -22.16 -2.83 2.81
CA ASP A 622 -22.90 -3.47 3.89
C ASP A 622 -23.77 -4.59 3.31
N THR A 623 -23.39 -5.84 3.57
CA THR A 623 -24.07 -7.00 3.00
C THR A 623 -25.47 -7.23 3.57
N GLU A 624 -25.83 -6.54 4.66
CA GLU A 624 -27.21 -6.53 5.18
C GLU A 624 -28.11 -5.57 4.38
N CYS A 625 -27.53 -4.61 3.66
CA CYS A 625 -28.26 -3.60 2.89
C CYS A 625 -28.20 -3.80 1.38
N ALA A 626 -27.08 -4.32 0.85
CA ALA A 626 -26.88 -4.52 -0.59
C ALA A 626 -26.10 -5.80 -0.90
N ASN A 627 -26.39 -6.43 -2.04
CA ASN A 627 -25.64 -7.58 -2.52
C ASN A 627 -24.40 -7.12 -3.30
N ILE A 628 -23.22 -7.65 -2.96
CA ILE A 628 -21.97 -7.31 -3.63
C ILE A 628 -21.97 -7.59 -5.14
N ASN A 629 -22.67 -8.64 -5.59
CA ASN A 629 -22.75 -8.97 -7.02
C ASN A 629 -23.61 -7.97 -7.78
N ASP A 630 -24.68 -7.44 -7.16
CA ASP A 630 -25.50 -6.39 -7.76
C ASP A 630 -24.70 -5.08 -7.88
N VAL A 631 -23.88 -4.76 -6.86
CA VAL A 631 -22.94 -3.64 -6.91
C VAL A 631 -21.95 -3.78 -8.06
N LYS A 632 -21.31 -4.95 -8.21
CA LYS A 632 -20.38 -5.21 -9.33
C LYS A 632 -21.08 -5.12 -10.70
N ALA A 633 -22.26 -5.72 -10.85
CA ALA A 633 -23.03 -5.66 -12.08
C ALA A 633 -23.44 -4.22 -12.44
N PHE A 634 -23.78 -3.41 -11.43
CA PHE A 634 -24.03 -1.98 -11.61
C PHE A 634 -22.77 -1.27 -12.09
N VAL A 635 -21.61 -1.48 -11.46
CA VAL A 635 -20.34 -0.89 -11.88
C VAL A 635 -19.99 -1.25 -13.34
N GLN A 636 -20.15 -2.51 -13.75
CA GLN A 636 -19.88 -2.94 -15.13
C GLN A 636 -20.71 -2.17 -16.17
N LYS A 637 -21.98 -1.93 -15.89
CA LYS A 637 -22.90 -1.25 -16.81
C LYS A 637 -22.82 0.26 -16.70
N ALA A 638 -23.05 0.77 -15.49
CA ALA A 638 -23.21 2.18 -15.22
C ALA A 638 -21.88 2.94 -15.24
N PHE A 639 -20.76 2.27 -14.96
CA PHE A 639 -19.44 2.87 -14.94
C PHE A 639 -18.58 2.40 -16.13
N TYR A 640 -18.17 1.13 -16.17
CA TYR A 640 -17.21 0.68 -17.20
C TYR A 640 -17.74 0.84 -18.63
N SER A 641 -18.94 0.33 -18.89
CA SER A 641 -19.54 0.42 -20.23
C SER A 641 -19.84 1.87 -20.63
N ARG A 642 -20.36 2.69 -19.70
CA ARG A 642 -20.71 4.11 -19.95
C ARG A 642 -19.51 4.97 -20.29
N PHE A 643 -18.42 4.80 -19.54
CA PHE A 643 -17.22 5.64 -19.69
C PHE A 643 -16.17 5.01 -20.63
N GLY A 644 -16.44 3.84 -21.23
CA GLY A 644 -15.50 3.16 -22.11
C GLY A 644 -14.21 2.73 -21.41
N ILE A 645 -14.31 2.36 -20.13
CA ILE A 645 -13.18 1.90 -19.33
C ILE A 645 -13.10 0.39 -19.44
N HIS A 646 -11.95 -0.12 -19.89
CA HIS A 646 -11.71 -1.54 -20.14
C HIS A 646 -10.51 -2.03 -19.31
N PRO A 647 -10.71 -2.27 -18.01
CA PRO A 647 -9.63 -2.73 -17.15
C PRO A 647 -9.25 -4.18 -17.49
N GLU A 648 -7.97 -4.53 -17.34
CA GLU A 648 -7.54 -5.93 -17.45
C GLU A 648 -8.15 -6.79 -16.33
N ASN A 649 -8.26 -6.22 -15.12
CA ASN A 649 -8.95 -6.80 -13.99
C ASN A 649 -9.99 -5.80 -13.48
N GLU A 650 -11.26 -6.09 -13.72
CA GLU A 650 -12.38 -5.23 -13.30
C GLU A 650 -12.48 -5.08 -11.79
N PHE A 651 -12.25 -6.17 -11.06
CA PHE A 651 -12.43 -6.23 -9.62
C PHE A 651 -11.27 -6.99 -8.96
N VAL A 652 -10.87 -6.52 -7.79
CA VAL A 652 -10.00 -7.27 -6.88
C VAL A 652 -10.73 -7.50 -5.56
N GLU A 653 -10.77 -8.75 -5.11
CA GLU A 653 -11.40 -9.17 -3.87
C GLU A 653 -10.35 -9.75 -2.94
N PRO A 654 -9.80 -8.95 -2.01
CA PRO A 654 -8.81 -9.44 -1.07
C PRO A 654 -9.49 -10.32 -0.02
N HIS A 655 -8.95 -11.52 0.18
CA HIS A 655 -9.34 -12.39 1.26
C HIS A 655 -8.26 -12.38 2.36
N PRO A 656 -8.64 -12.52 3.64
CA PRO A 656 -7.66 -12.63 4.71
C PRO A 656 -6.66 -13.75 4.44
N GLY A 657 -5.37 -13.51 4.67
CA GLY A 657 -4.31 -14.50 4.56
C GLY A 657 -3.55 -14.66 5.85
N GLY A 658 -2.68 -15.67 5.92
CA GLY A 658 -1.73 -15.81 7.01
C GLY A 658 -0.42 -15.05 6.80
N PRO A 659 0.39 -14.90 7.86
CA PRO A 659 1.70 -14.27 7.79
C PRO A 659 2.65 -15.07 6.88
N ALA A 660 3.76 -14.45 6.50
CA ALA A 660 4.80 -15.11 5.72
C ALA A 660 5.44 -16.25 6.51
N VAL A 661 5.92 -17.28 5.80
CA VAL A 661 6.67 -18.39 6.42
C VAL A 661 7.80 -18.87 5.53
N GLY A 662 8.91 -19.23 6.18
CA GLY A 662 10.02 -19.97 5.60
C GLY A 662 10.08 -21.37 6.20
N VAL A 663 10.09 -22.40 5.36
CA VAL A 663 10.24 -23.79 5.80
C VAL A 663 11.24 -24.52 4.92
N ARG A 664 11.89 -25.56 5.46
CA ARG A 664 12.90 -26.35 4.75
C ARG A 664 12.56 -27.83 4.81
N LEU A 665 12.40 -28.45 3.65
CA LEU A 665 12.41 -29.91 3.51
C LEU A 665 13.86 -30.40 3.45
N ALA A 666 14.13 -31.52 4.11
CA ALA A 666 15.45 -32.15 4.05
C ALA A 666 15.79 -32.67 2.64
N ARG A 667 14.78 -33.05 1.85
CA ARG A 667 14.92 -33.51 0.46
C ARG A 667 13.75 -33.06 -0.40
N TYR A 668 14.00 -32.72 -1.66
CA TYR A 668 12.96 -32.32 -2.60
C TYR A 668 11.93 -33.42 -2.88
N ASP A 669 12.36 -34.70 -2.88
CA ASP A 669 11.47 -35.85 -3.08
C ASP A 669 10.38 -36.03 -1.99
N GLN A 670 10.45 -35.25 -0.91
CA GLN A 670 9.44 -35.19 0.15
C GLN A 670 8.29 -34.23 -0.17
N LEU A 671 8.44 -33.36 -1.19
CA LEU A 671 7.43 -32.38 -1.57
C LEU A 671 6.07 -33.02 -1.93
N PRO A 672 6.00 -34.13 -2.69
CA PRO A 672 4.71 -34.80 -2.97
C PRO A 672 3.97 -35.30 -1.74
N GLU A 673 4.68 -35.73 -0.69
CA GLU A 673 4.05 -36.10 0.60
C GLU A 673 3.48 -34.88 1.31
N LEU A 674 4.21 -33.76 1.33
CA LEU A 674 3.72 -32.51 1.90
C LEU A 674 2.47 -32.01 1.17
N ILE A 675 2.48 -32.02 -0.16
CA ILE A 675 1.31 -31.64 -1.00
C ILE A 675 0.09 -32.47 -0.61
N ARG A 676 0.22 -33.80 -0.54
CA ARG A 676 -0.89 -34.69 -0.14
C ARG A 676 -1.47 -34.36 1.24
N ARG A 677 -0.62 -33.95 2.20
CA ARG A 677 -1.10 -33.53 3.53
C ARG A 677 -1.85 -32.21 3.49
N LEU A 678 -1.35 -31.23 2.75
CA LEU A 678 -2.02 -29.94 2.59
C LEU A 678 -3.38 -30.11 1.90
N GLU A 679 -3.46 -30.92 0.85
CA GLU A 679 -4.73 -31.26 0.18
C GLU A 679 -5.71 -32.04 1.07
N ALA A 680 -5.21 -32.91 1.95
CA ALA A 680 -6.06 -33.63 2.89
C ALA A 680 -6.62 -32.68 3.96
N ALA A 681 -5.79 -31.76 4.48
CA ALA A 681 -6.19 -30.76 5.45
C ALA A 681 -7.24 -29.80 4.89
N SER A 682 -7.07 -29.36 3.64
CA SER A 682 -8.03 -28.46 3.01
C SER A 682 -9.40 -29.11 2.79
N ARG A 683 -9.43 -30.41 2.46
CA ARG A 683 -10.67 -31.19 2.35
C ARG A 683 -11.37 -31.42 3.69
N GLN A 684 -10.62 -31.65 4.76
CA GLN A 684 -11.18 -31.87 6.11
C GLN A 684 -11.70 -30.57 6.73
N GLY A 685 -11.07 -29.43 6.45
CA GLY A 685 -11.52 -28.11 6.92
C GLY A 685 -12.73 -27.53 6.18
N GLY A 686 -13.06 -28.04 4.98
CA GLY A 686 -14.24 -27.63 4.20
C GLY A 686 -15.55 -28.34 4.56
N ALA A 687 -15.51 -29.32 5.46
CA ALA A 687 -16.72 -29.91 6.04
C ALA A 687 -17.12 -29.10 7.28
N GLU A 688 -17.96 -28.07 7.11
CA GLU A 688 -18.63 -27.46 8.26
C GLU A 688 -19.33 -28.56 9.08
N PRO A 689 -19.20 -28.59 10.41
CA PRO A 689 -20.12 -29.37 11.21
C PRO A 689 -21.51 -28.79 10.99
N GLN A 690 -22.44 -29.59 10.47
CA GLN A 690 -23.87 -29.31 10.59
C GLN A 690 -24.12 -28.81 12.00
N ARG A 691 -24.57 -27.55 12.13
CA ARG A 691 -25.08 -27.00 13.38
C ARG A 691 -26.08 -28.01 13.93
N ARG A 692 -25.66 -28.77 14.95
CA ARG A 692 -26.61 -29.41 15.84
C ARG A 692 -27.30 -28.26 16.57
N ASP A 693 -28.58 -28.09 16.26
CA ASP A 693 -29.51 -27.36 17.11
C ASP A 693 -29.45 -27.98 18.52
N ASP A 694 -28.59 -27.44 19.39
CA ASP A 694 -28.71 -27.65 20.84
C ASP A 694 -29.77 -26.70 21.38
N ARG A 695 -31.03 -26.96 21.00
CA ARG A 695 -32.23 -26.54 21.73
C ARG A 695 -32.69 -27.64 22.69
N SER A 696 -31.77 -28.24 23.45
CA SER A 696 -32.15 -29.32 24.38
C SER A 696 -31.43 -29.31 25.74
N THR A 697 -30.97 -28.15 26.21
CA THR A 697 -30.35 -28.05 27.55
C THR A 697 -30.77 -26.82 28.37
N GLU A 698 -32.00 -26.32 28.20
CA GLU A 698 -32.58 -25.29 29.08
C GLU A 698 -33.90 -25.70 29.76
N ALA A 699 -34.34 -26.96 29.64
CA ALA A 699 -35.63 -27.42 30.18
C ALA A 699 -35.55 -28.31 31.43
N ALA A 700 -34.45 -28.28 32.22
CA ALA A 700 -34.29 -29.20 33.35
C ALA A 700 -33.82 -28.57 34.69
N ILE A 701 -33.97 -27.25 34.89
CA ILE A 701 -33.60 -26.61 36.17
C ILE A 701 -34.77 -25.93 36.92
N GLU A 702 -35.95 -25.79 36.31
CA GLU A 702 -37.14 -25.28 37.01
C GLU A 702 -38.16 -26.39 37.33
N GLN A 703 -37.83 -27.28 38.26
CA GLN A 703 -38.85 -28.06 38.99
C GLN A 703 -38.28 -28.73 40.25
N SER A 704 -37.99 -27.94 41.28
CA SER A 704 -38.15 -28.39 42.67
C SER A 704 -37.97 -27.23 43.64
N GLY A 705 -39.08 -26.59 44.00
CA GLY A 705 -39.17 -25.73 45.17
C GLY A 705 -39.95 -26.42 46.30
N THR A 706 -39.28 -26.55 47.46
CA THR A 706 -39.81 -26.50 48.84
C THR A 706 -40.71 -27.63 49.36
N PRO A 707 -40.76 -27.88 50.70
CA PRO A 707 -40.44 -26.99 51.83
C PRO A 707 -39.01 -27.05 52.37
#